data_AF-A0A955JCS6-F1
#
_entry.id   AF-A0A955JCS6-F1
#
_cell.length_a   1.000
_cell.length_b   1.000
_cell.length_c   1.000
_cell.angle_alpha   90.00
_cell.angle_beta   90.00
_cell.angle_gamma   90.00
#
_symmetry.space_group_name_H-M   'P 1'
#
loop_
_entity.id
_entity.type
_entity.pdbx_description
1 polymer ?
#
loop_
_entity_poly.entity_id
_entity_poly.type
_entity_poly.pdbx_seq_one_letter_code
_entity_poly.pdbx_strand_id
1 'polypeptide(L)'
;MIHPSAMAQDDELVDEWFDRAERFASRGQWTRAVTYFGKAYEARPDDELARWLRLAYDATGAWDQLESLIATHRAKDPESPSWFQAEIDLLMRRGRYDRAQAALEARLSAVGPDFVLEARLGDLHDRQGRDEQARACFAKMVARAKEVIVEDAPSLTALARAYLDYPGSGYQAAQKVLVDAQKADRNYLDAYLLLARVFRDLDLPTDSEREIKDALELRADWPALLIEQSLTAESRMGQAEQRRRESYAEVLRTDARHPEALFMRGMQHLGDAEWDVARRDFETALEVDPNHRQCLSGLAALYYLTHDEAGYRALVARVLAVDPTYGELYRIIAQALSERRRWPESLAMIDSAIEVDPADWRHQDDRARYALYLGKEGIGKEALAKANDLAPAGGVWRNNMNKVMTVLERDYETVTTPYFALKFHRDEVKVLSRVMAPFLDRSYEEFTKTYAFRPTTPLVFEVMKRHEEFSVRTMGTLGLGALGVCFGPTVFMDSPSAQRPGTYNWAGTAHHEIAHIFTLLASRGRVPRWLTEGLSSWEEVRRSESWGRDMESLLDDALHNDKLFGVREFDAGFRTSRIIFAYYQGEQVCRWIEETWGIEAIRKMLELFGQDHQIDFVLDKALGLTPEAFDAAFRAFVAKKLEPLKRVPNWDEDARRGFRL
;
A
#
# COMPACT_ATOMS: atom_id res chain seq x y z
N MET A 1 -56.77 -21.05 23.54
CA MET A 1 -56.79 -20.79 22.08
C MET A 1 -56.22 -19.40 21.87
N ILE A 2 -54.95 -19.32 21.49
CA ILE A 2 -54.37 -18.07 21.00
C ILE A 2 -54.94 -17.88 19.59
N HIS A 3 -55.55 -16.73 19.33
CA HIS A 3 -56.20 -16.44 18.06
C HIS A 3 -55.14 -16.42 16.93
N PRO A 4 -55.37 -17.11 15.79
CA PRO A 4 -54.48 -17.07 14.62
C PRO A 4 -54.23 -15.66 14.05
N SER A 5 -55.08 -14.68 14.39
CA SER A 5 -54.98 -13.29 13.93
C SER A 5 -53.95 -12.45 14.69
N ALA A 6 -53.53 -12.84 15.89
CA ALA A 6 -52.52 -12.09 16.67
C ALA A 6 -51.11 -12.44 16.22
N MET A 7 -50.81 -13.74 15.99
CA MET A 7 -49.52 -14.17 15.44
C MET A 7 -49.29 -13.64 14.02
N ALA A 8 -50.35 -13.58 13.19
CA ALA A 8 -50.25 -12.99 11.84
C ALA A 8 -49.97 -11.47 11.85
N GLN A 9 -50.43 -10.74 12.87
CA GLN A 9 -50.14 -9.31 13.04
C GLN A 9 -48.72 -9.06 13.56
N ASP A 10 -48.20 -9.95 14.40
CA ASP A 10 -46.81 -9.89 14.89
C ASP A 10 -45.82 -10.20 13.76
N ASP A 11 -46.11 -11.17 12.88
CA ASP A 11 -45.25 -11.49 11.72
C ASP A 11 -45.19 -10.34 10.69
N GLU A 12 -46.32 -9.69 10.39
CA GLU A 12 -46.37 -8.55 9.46
C GLU A 12 -45.56 -7.34 10.00
N LEU A 13 -45.56 -7.16 11.33
CA LEU A 13 -44.79 -6.10 11.99
C LEU A 13 -43.28 -6.41 12.02
N VAL A 14 -42.89 -7.67 12.23
CA VAL A 14 -41.50 -8.12 12.13
C VAL A 14 -40.96 -7.88 10.73
N ASP A 15 -41.71 -8.25 9.69
CA ASP A 15 -41.34 -8.03 8.30
C ASP A 15 -41.24 -6.52 7.97
N GLU A 16 -42.14 -5.67 8.49
CA GLU A 16 -42.04 -4.21 8.32
C GLU A 16 -40.75 -3.64 8.95
N TRP A 17 -40.40 -4.11 10.16
CA TRP A 17 -39.17 -3.70 10.84
C TRP A 17 -37.92 -4.18 10.11
N PHE A 18 -37.93 -5.42 9.63
CA PHE A 18 -36.87 -5.98 8.82
C PHE A 18 -36.63 -5.17 7.54
N ASP A 19 -37.69 -4.93 6.76
CA ASP A 19 -37.64 -4.12 5.54
C ASP A 19 -37.13 -2.70 5.81
N ARG A 20 -37.54 -2.11 6.93
CA ARG A 20 -37.06 -0.79 7.34
C ARG A 20 -35.59 -0.84 7.73
N ALA A 21 -35.15 -1.88 8.43
CA ALA A 21 -33.75 -2.06 8.79
C ALA A 21 -32.87 -2.25 7.55
N GLU A 22 -33.27 -3.08 6.59
CA GLU A 22 -32.56 -3.26 5.31
C GLU A 22 -32.48 -1.95 4.51
N ARG A 23 -33.56 -1.16 4.44
CA ARG A 23 -33.53 0.16 3.80
C ARG A 23 -32.58 1.15 4.48
N PHE A 24 -32.37 1.02 5.78
CA PHE A 24 -31.36 1.82 6.47
C PHE A 24 -29.95 1.28 6.21
N ALA A 25 -29.75 -0.03 6.25
CA ALA A 25 -28.48 -0.69 5.96
C ALA A 25 -27.98 -0.39 4.54
N SER A 26 -28.85 -0.49 3.52
CA SER A 26 -28.50 -0.18 2.12
C SER A 26 -28.12 1.29 1.87
N ARG A 27 -28.39 2.18 2.83
CA ARG A 27 -28.03 3.61 2.80
C ARG A 27 -26.92 3.96 3.79
N GLY A 28 -26.22 2.97 4.35
CA GLY A 28 -25.14 3.18 5.33
C GLY A 28 -25.63 3.66 6.71
N GLN A 29 -26.94 3.68 6.95
CA GLN A 29 -27.53 4.16 8.22
C GLN A 29 -27.54 3.05 9.28
N TRP A 30 -26.38 2.45 9.55
CA TRP A 30 -26.23 1.24 10.35
C TRP A 30 -26.74 1.39 11.80
N THR A 31 -26.56 2.55 12.44
CA THR A 31 -27.11 2.81 13.79
C THR A 31 -28.64 2.67 13.83
N ARG A 32 -29.32 3.12 12.76
CA ARG A 32 -30.78 2.94 12.64
C ARG A 32 -31.13 1.50 12.30
N ALA A 33 -30.34 0.86 11.43
CA ALA A 33 -30.53 -0.55 11.08
C ALA A 33 -30.45 -1.45 12.34
N VAL A 34 -29.44 -1.27 13.21
CA VAL A 34 -29.33 -1.97 14.50
C VAL A 34 -30.61 -1.85 15.32
N THR A 35 -31.21 -0.66 15.38
CA THR A 35 -32.44 -0.43 16.14
C THR A 35 -33.62 -1.26 15.61
N TYR A 36 -33.80 -1.31 14.30
CA TYR A 36 -34.94 -2.01 13.69
C TYR A 36 -34.72 -3.53 13.57
N PHE A 37 -33.50 -3.98 13.27
CA PHE A 37 -33.15 -5.40 13.38
C PHE A 37 -33.29 -5.89 14.83
N GLY A 38 -32.92 -5.08 15.82
CA GLY A 38 -33.12 -5.39 17.23
C GLY A 38 -34.60 -5.57 17.58
N LYS A 39 -35.49 -4.68 17.10
CA LYS A 39 -36.94 -4.82 17.31
C LYS A 39 -37.52 -6.07 16.65
N ALA A 40 -37.14 -6.33 15.40
CA ALA A 40 -37.53 -7.53 14.67
C ALA A 40 -37.11 -8.79 15.43
N TYR A 41 -35.85 -8.84 15.85
CA TYR A 41 -35.28 -9.95 16.61
C TYR A 41 -35.95 -10.12 17.99
N GLU A 42 -36.23 -9.04 18.72
CA GLU A 42 -36.90 -9.10 20.02
C GLU A 42 -38.32 -9.67 19.92
N ALA A 43 -39.05 -9.34 18.85
CA ALA A 43 -40.39 -9.87 18.60
C ALA A 43 -40.36 -11.31 18.08
N ARG A 44 -39.42 -11.64 17.19
CA ARG A 44 -39.21 -13.00 16.68
C ARG A 44 -37.72 -13.34 16.67
N PRO A 45 -37.21 -13.99 17.73
CA PRO A 45 -35.83 -14.47 17.74
C PRO A 45 -35.67 -15.61 16.72
N ASP A 46 -34.91 -15.37 15.65
CA ASP A 46 -34.49 -16.37 14.68
C ASP A 46 -33.05 -16.12 14.19
N ASP A 47 -32.44 -17.12 13.56
CA ASP A 47 -31.02 -17.07 13.18
C ASP A 47 -30.74 -16.07 12.05
N GLU A 48 -31.70 -15.84 11.17
CA GLU A 48 -31.56 -14.85 10.10
C GLU A 48 -31.50 -13.44 10.68
N LEU A 49 -32.42 -13.11 11.58
CA LEU A 49 -32.41 -11.84 12.29
C LEU A 49 -31.15 -11.69 13.17
N ALA A 50 -30.66 -12.77 13.79
CA ALA A 50 -29.38 -12.77 14.50
C ALA A 50 -28.20 -12.45 13.57
N ARG A 51 -28.17 -13.04 12.36
CA ARG A 51 -27.16 -12.74 11.32
C ARG A 51 -27.17 -11.26 10.94
N TRP A 52 -28.35 -10.70 10.69
CA TRP A 52 -28.49 -9.29 10.32
C TRP A 52 -28.11 -8.33 11.46
N LEU A 53 -28.49 -8.68 12.69
CA LEU A 53 -28.17 -7.90 13.87
C LEU A 53 -26.65 -7.93 14.14
N ARG A 54 -25.99 -9.09 14.05
CA ARG A 54 -24.51 -9.22 14.07
C ARG A 54 -23.86 -8.28 13.06
N LEU A 55 -24.29 -8.31 11.80
CA LEU A 55 -23.73 -7.48 10.73
C LEU A 55 -23.93 -5.98 11.00
N ALA A 56 -25.07 -5.59 11.57
CA ALA A 56 -25.33 -4.19 11.92
C ALA A 56 -24.47 -3.72 13.11
N TYR A 57 -24.22 -4.59 14.10
CA TYR A 57 -23.30 -4.30 15.21
C TYR A 57 -21.84 -4.17 14.75
N ASP A 58 -21.39 -5.07 13.86
CA ASP A 58 -20.08 -4.99 13.22
C ASP A 58 -19.90 -3.65 12.48
N ALA A 59 -20.87 -3.27 11.65
CA ALA A 59 -20.82 -2.01 10.91
C ALA A 59 -20.82 -0.74 11.78
N THR A 60 -21.38 -0.81 12.99
CA THR A 60 -21.42 0.31 13.93
C THR A 60 -20.27 0.33 14.93
N GLY A 61 -19.42 -0.70 14.97
CA GLY A 61 -18.37 -0.81 15.97
C GLY A 61 -18.89 -1.01 17.41
N ALA A 62 -20.18 -1.32 17.59
CA ALA A 62 -20.82 -1.41 18.91
C ALA A 62 -20.57 -2.79 19.57
N TRP A 63 -19.30 -3.19 19.64
CA TRP A 63 -18.85 -4.52 20.09
C TRP A 63 -19.18 -4.83 21.56
N ASP A 64 -19.19 -3.83 22.44
CA ASP A 64 -19.55 -4.03 23.85
C ASP A 64 -21.05 -4.29 24.03
N GLN A 65 -21.88 -3.67 23.18
CA GLN A 65 -23.32 -3.93 23.13
C GLN A 65 -23.57 -5.32 22.54
N LEU A 66 -22.83 -5.71 21.50
CA LEU A 66 -22.88 -7.05 20.92
C LEU A 66 -22.48 -8.13 21.95
N GLU A 67 -21.44 -7.91 22.77
CA GLU A 67 -21.06 -8.84 23.83
C GLU A 67 -22.19 -9.05 24.85
N SER A 68 -22.82 -7.95 25.28
CA SER A 68 -23.96 -7.99 26.21
C SER A 68 -25.15 -8.73 25.60
N LEU A 69 -25.37 -8.55 24.29
CA LEU A 69 -26.42 -9.20 23.54
C LEU A 69 -26.17 -10.70 23.41
N ILE A 70 -24.96 -11.12 23.00
CA ILE A 70 -24.54 -12.53 22.92
C ILE A 70 -24.76 -13.22 24.27
N ALA A 71 -24.32 -12.61 25.37
CA ALA A 71 -24.47 -13.17 26.71
C ALA A 71 -25.94 -13.39 27.10
N THR A 72 -26.83 -12.49 26.69
CA THR A 72 -28.27 -12.58 26.96
C THR A 72 -28.93 -13.68 26.12
N HIS A 73 -28.48 -13.87 24.88
CA HIS A 73 -29.12 -14.77 23.91
C HIS A 73 -28.65 -16.21 23.98
N ARG A 74 -27.40 -16.46 24.40
CA ARG A 74 -26.91 -17.81 24.70
C ARG A 74 -27.81 -18.57 25.71
N ALA A 75 -28.50 -17.84 26.59
CA ALA A 75 -29.44 -18.42 27.53
C ALA A 75 -30.81 -18.77 26.92
N LYS A 76 -31.18 -18.14 25.80
CA LYS A 76 -32.49 -18.29 25.14
C LYS A 76 -32.44 -19.20 23.92
N ASP A 77 -31.38 -19.09 23.13
CA ASP A 77 -31.13 -19.89 21.93
C ASP A 77 -29.65 -20.32 21.88
N PRO A 78 -29.27 -21.34 22.68
CA PRO A 78 -27.90 -21.82 22.76
C PRO A 78 -27.39 -22.49 21.47
N GLU A 79 -28.28 -22.77 20.51
CA GLU A 79 -27.96 -23.52 19.30
C GLU A 79 -27.85 -22.65 18.04
N SER A 80 -28.19 -21.35 18.11
CA SER A 80 -28.07 -20.40 16.99
C SER A 80 -26.64 -20.36 16.40
N PRO A 81 -26.46 -20.74 15.13
CA PRO A 81 -25.19 -20.59 14.43
C PRO A 81 -24.71 -19.12 14.38
N SER A 82 -25.61 -18.17 14.15
CA SER A 82 -25.25 -16.76 13.99
C SER A 82 -24.75 -16.11 15.28
N TRP A 83 -25.35 -16.43 16.44
CA TRP A 83 -24.83 -15.97 17.73
C TRP A 83 -23.51 -16.63 18.10
N PHE A 84 -23.35 -17.91 17.78
CA PHE A 84 -22.09 -18.59 17.96
C PHE A 84 -20.98 -17.94 17.12
N GLN A 85 -21.24 -17.65 15.83
CA GLN A 85 -20.30 -16.94 14.97
C GLN A 85 -19.96 -15.55 15.53
N ALA A 86 -20.96 -14.80 16.01
CA ALA A 86 -20.72 -13.50 16.65
C ALA A 86 -19.84 -13.60 17.90
N GLU A 87 -20.01 -14.65 18.73
CA GLU A 87 -19.14 -14.92 19.88
C GLU A 87 -17.71 -15.19 19.45
N ILE A 88 -17.51 -16.03 18.43
CA ILE A 88 -16.18 -16.33 17.89
C ILE A 88 -15.51 -15.08 17.33
N ASP A 89 -16.20 -14.28 16.50
CA ASP A 89 -15.65 -13.04 15.95
C ASP A 89 -15.23 -12.06 17.04
N LEU A 90 -16.06 -11.87 18.08
CA LEU A 90 -15.76 -10.99 19.20
C LEU A 90 -14.54 -11.49 20.00
N LEU A 91 -14.45 -12.80 20.26
CA LEU A 91 -13.32 -13.39 20.96
C LEU A 91 -12.03 -13.21 20.14
N MET A 92 -12.07 -13.50 18.84
CA MET A 92 -10.93 -13.31 17.92
C MET A 92 -10.53 -11.84 17.81
N ARG A 93 -11.49 -10.93 17.70
CA ARG A 93 -11.25 -9.48 17.64
C ARG A 93 -10.55 -8.94 18.89
N ARG A 94 -10.83 -9.51 20.05
CA ARG A 94 -10.23 -9.10 21.33
C ARG A 94 -8.99 -9.91 21.73
N GLY A 95 -8.42 -10.69 20.81
CA GLY A 95 -7.27 -11.54 21.07
C GLY A 95 -7.51 -12.67 22.08
N ARG A 96 -8.76 -13.02 22.39
CA ARG A 96 -9.14 -14.10 23.34
C ARG A 96 -9.12 -15.47 22.64
N TYR A 97 -8.00 -15.80 22.01
CA TYR A 97 -7.87 -16.94 21.10
C TYR A 97 -8.12 -18.30 21.76
N ASP A 98 -7.65 -18.51 22.99
CA ASP A 98 -7.86 -19.79 23.70
C ASP A 98 -9.35 -20.07 23.96
N ARG A 99 -10.13 -19.03 24.27
CA ARG A 99 -11.58 -19.15 24.47
C ARG A 99 -12.30 -19.43 23.16
N ALA A 100 -11.89 -18.78 22.07
CA ALA A 100 -12.44 -19.03 20.74
C ALA A 100 -12.18 -20.48 20.30
N GLN A 101 -10.96 -20.97 20.55
CA GLN A 101 -10.57 -22.34 20.20
C GLN A 101 -11.43 -23.35 20.96
N ALA A 102 -11.50 -23.22 22.29
CA ALA A 102 -12.28 -24.14 23.11
C ALA A 102 -13.76 -24.16 22.70
N ALA A 103 -14.33 -23.00 22.34
CA ALA A 103 -15.70 -22.90 21.86
C ALA A 103 -15.90 -23.59 20.49
N LEU A 104 -15.00 -23.36 19.52
CA LEU A 104 -15.03 -23.99 18.20
C LEU A 104 -14.87 -25.52 18.28
N GLU A 105 -13.91 -26.00 19.05
CA GLU A 105 -13.67 -27.43 19.24
C GLU A 105 -14.85 -28.13 19.94
N ALA A 106 -15.44 -27.49 20.94
CA ALA A 106 -16.64 -28.00 21.60
C ALA A 106 -17.84 -28.07 20.64
N ARG A 107 -18.04 -27.04 19.80
CA ARG A 107 -19.11 -27.01 18.81
C ARG A 107 -18.92 -28.09 17.74
N LEU A 108 -17.72 -28.19 17.16
CA LEU A 108 -17.35 -29.23 16.18
C LEU A 108 -17.51 -30.63 16.75
N SER A 109 -17.19 -30.84 18.04
CA SER A 109 -17.39 -32.13 18.70
C SER A 109 -18.87 -32.49 18.85
N ALA A 110 -19.75 -31.50 19.01
CA ALA A 110 -21.19 -31.70 19.17
C ALA A 110 -21.93 -31.89 17.84
N VAL A 111 -21.61 -31.08 16.82
CA VAL A 111 -22.34 -31.05 15.55
C VAL A 111 -21.69 -31.88 14.44
N GLY A 112 -20.43 -32.29 14.64
CA GLY A 112 -19.64 -32.97 13.63
C GLY A 112 -18.93 -32.01 12.67
N PRO A 113 -18.39 -32.54 11.56
CA PRO A 113 -17.58 -31.75 10.63
C PRO A 113 -18.42 -30.72 9.89
N ASP A 114 -18.00 -29.46 9.93
CA ASP A 114 -18.69 -28.30 9.34
C ASP A 114 -17.68 -27.35 8.70
N PHE A 115 -17.91 -26.96 7.44
CA PHE A 115 -16.93 -26.16 6.69
C PHE A 115 -16.69 -24.78 7.30
N VAL A 116 -17.73 -24.11 7.79
CA VAL A 116 -17.62 -22.76 8.33
C VAL A 116 -16.87 -22.78 9.66
N LEU A 117 -17.21 -23.71 10.55
CA LEU A 117 -16.54 -23.86 11.85
C LEU A 117 -15.10 -24.32 11.70
N GLU A 118 -14.81 -25.23 10.78
CA GLU A 118 -13.44 -25.66 10.49
C GLU A 118 -12.60 -24.53 9.89
N ALA A 119 -13.13 -23.74 8.95
CA ALA A 119 -12.41 -22.57 8.43
C ALA A 119 -12.05 -21.58 9.54
N ARG A 120 -12.99 -21.30 10.44
CA ARG A 120 -12.75 -20.42 11.60
C ARG A 120 -11.70 -20.98 12.55
N LEU A 121 -11.69 -22.30 12.78
CA LEU A 121 -10.65 -22.95 13.58
C LEU A 121 -9.28 -22.88 12.90
N GLY A 122 -9.22 -23.08 11.58
CA GLY A 122 -8.02 -22.89 10.78
C GLY A 122 -7.48 -21.46 10.85
N ASP A 123 -8.34 -20.45 10.68
CA ASP A 123 -8.01 -19.03 10.82
C ASP A 123 -7.49 -18.69 12.23
N LEU A 124 -8.08 -19.32 13.24
CA LEU A 124 -7.65 -19.14 14.62
C LEU A 124 -6.28 -19.76 14.89
N HIS A 125 -6.02 -20.97 14.35
CA HIS A 125 -4.70 -21.59 14.40
C HIS A 125 -3.65 -20.69 13.73
N ASP A 126 -3.95 -20.14 12.55
CA ASP A 126 -3.08 -19.17 11.87
C ASP A 126 -2.80 -17.94 12.76
N ARG A 127 -3.84 -17.35 13.37
CA ARG A 127 -3.67 -16.20 14.29
C ARG A 127 -2.81 -16.50 15.52
N GLN A 128 -2.73 -17.77 15.92
CA GLN A 128 -1.91 -18.23 17.03
C GLN A 128 -0.53 -18.74 16.58
N GLY A 129 -0.14 -18.55 15.31
CA GLY A 129 1.13 -19.03 14.77
C GLY A 129 1.25 -20.55 14.70
N ARG A 130 0.11 -21.23 14.61
CA ARG A 130 -0.01 -22.69 14.58
C ARG A 130 -0.25 -23.17 13.15
N ASP A 131 0.66 -22.80 12.27
CA ASP A 131 0.53 -22.97 10.81
C ASP A 131 0.40 -24.42 10.37
N GLU A 132 1.03 -25.36 11.08
CA GLU A 132 0.86 -26.79 10.81
C GLU A 132 -0.56 -27.26 11.15
N GLN A 133 -1.13 -26.80 12.27
CA GLN A 133 -2.52 -27.09 12.63
C GLN A 133 -3.50 -26.43 11.67
N ALA A 134 -3.25 -25.18 11.27
CA ALA A 134 -4.04 -24.47 10.27
C ALA A 134 -4.06 -25.24 8.94
N ARG A 135 -2.88 -25.56 8.39
CA ARG A 135 -2.72 -26.36 7.16
C ARG A 135 -3.40 -27.72 7.26
N ALA A 136 -3.24 -28.42 8.39
CA ALA A 136 -3.88 -29.72 8.59
C ALA A 136 -5.41 -29.59 8.66
N CYS A 137 -5.94 -28.50 9.22
CA CYS A 137 -7.37 -28.22 9.26
C CYS A 137 -7.91 -27.98 7.84
N PHE A 138 -7.32 -27.03 7.11
CA PHE A 138 -7.74 -26.69 5.74
C PHE A 138 -7.57 -27.87 4.76
N ALA A 139 -6.50 -28.66 4.88
CA ALA A 139 -6.31 -29.85 4.05
C ALA A 139 -7.42 -30.90 4.25
N LYS A 140 -7.88 -31.11 5.49
CA LYS A 140 -9.02 -32.01 5.77
C LYS A 140 -10.31 -31.50 5.15
N MET A 141 -10.57 -30.19 5.23
CA MET A 141 -11.72 -29.57 4.60
C MET A 141 -11.72 -29.79 3.09
N VAL A 142 -10.60 -29.49 2.42
CA VAL A 142 -10.43 -29.66 0.97
C VAL A 142 -10.56 -31.13 0.55
N ALA A 143 -10.09 -32.08 1.36
CA ALA A 143 -10.27 -33.50 1.09
C ALA A 143 -11.75 -33.89 1.14
N ARG A 144 -12.47 -33.49 2.19
CA ARG A 144 -13.91 -33.79 2.35
C ARG A 144 -14.76 -33.16 1.24
N ALA A 145 -14.42 -31.94 0.80
CA ALA A 145 -15.12 -31.26 -0.29
C ALA A 145 -15.11 -32.03 -1.63
N LYS A 146 -14.26 -33.04 -1.79
CA LYS A 146 -14.26 -33.93 -2.98
C LYS A 146 -15.29 -35.06 -2.88
N GLU A 147 -15.80 -35.33 -1.68
CA GLU A 147 -16.70 -36.43 -1.37
C GLU A 147 -18.15 -35.98 -1.17
N VAL A 148 -18.36 -34.68 -0.95
CA VAL A 148 -19.68 -34.08 -0.70
C VAL A 148 -19.96 -32.93 -1.67
N ILE A 149 -21.24 -32.69 -1.92
CA ILE A 149 -21.69 -31.53 -2.67
C ILE A 149 -21.75 -30.34 -1.70
N VAL A 150 -21.04 -29.26 -2.03
CA VAL A 150 -21.04 -27.99 -1.29
C VAL A 150 -21.71 -26.95 -2.17
N GLU A 151 -22.84 -26.40 -1.74
CA GLU A 151 -23.68 -25.52 -2.57
C GLU A 151 -24.05 -24.20 -1.90
N ASP A 152 -24.04 -24.12 -0.56
CA ASP A 152 -24.37 -22.88 0.15
C ASP A 152 -23.21 -21.89 0.18
N ALA A 153 -23.52 -20.61 0.11
CA ALA A 153 -22.53 -19.53 0.05
C ALA A 153 -21.56 -19.50 1.26
N PRO A 154 -22.01 -19.71 2.52
CA PRO A 154 -21.09 -19.79 3.66
C PRO A 154 -20.06 -20.90 3.53
N SER A 155 -20.48 -22.13 3.23
CA SER A 155 -19.58 -23.29 3.12
C SER A 155 -18.64 -23.18 1.91
N LEU A 156 -19.14 -22.65 0.77
CA LEU A 156 -18.30 -22.35 -0.39
C LEU A 156 -17.24 -21.29 -0.04
N THR A 157 -17.60 -20.22 0.65
CA THR A 157 -16.64 -19.18 1.07
C THR A 157 -15.61 -19.73 2.05
N ALA A 158 -16.02 -20.57 3.00
CA ALA A 158 -15.13 -21.26 3.93
C ALA A 158 -14.16 -22.22 3.21
N LEU A 159 -14.66 -22.95 2.20
CA LEU A 159 -13.83 -23.80 1.35
C LEU A 159 -12.83 -22.99 0.50
N ALA A 160 -13.24 -21.83 -0.01
CA ALA A 160 -12.34 -20.92 -0.72
C ALA A 160 -11.20 -20.42 0.18
N ARG A 161 -11.50 -20.10 1.44
CA ARG A 161 -10.47 -19.76 2.44
C ARG A 161 -9.48 -20.90 2.66
N ALA A 162 -9.96 -22.14 2.72
CA ALA A 162 -9.11 -23.33 2.83
C ALA A 162 -8.23 -23.53 1.58
N TYR A 163 -8.76 -23.23 0.39
CA TYR A 163 -7.97 -23.29 -0.85
C TYR A 163 -6.81 -22.28 -0.89
N LEU A 164 -6.92 -21.14 -0.22
CA LEU A 164 -5.83 -20.15 -0.18
C LEU A 164 -4.58 -20.65 0.52
N ASP A 165 -4.74 -21.59 1.47
CA ASP A 165 -3.64 -22.24 2.17
C ASP A 165 -3.20 -23.55 1.49
N TYR A 166 -3.87 -23.94 0.40
CA TYR A 166 -3.56 -25.15 -0.35
C TYR A 166 -2.48 -24.87 -1.42
N PRO A 167 -1.35 -25.60 -1.43
CA PRO A 167 -0.24 -25.34 -2.36
C PRO A 167 -0.65 -25.42 -3.84
N GLY A 168 -0.03 -24.59 -4.69
CA GLY A 168 -0.19 -24.63 -6.15
C GLY A 168 -1.40 -23.85 -6.67
N SER A 169 -2.45 -24.54 -7.13
CA SER A 169 -3.62 -23.95 -7.80
C SER A 169 -4.69 -23.38 -6.85
N GLY A 170 -4.35 -23.18 -5.58
CA GLY A 170 -5.25 -22.72 -4.51
C GLY A 170 -6.03 -21.46 -4.85
N TYR A 171 -5.35 -20.41 -5.35
CA TYR A 171 -5.99 -19.16 -5.74
C TYR A 171 -7.02 -19.33 -6.87
N GLN A 172 -6.75 -20.17 -7.87
CA GLN A 172 -7.70 -20.43 -8.97
C GLN A 172 -8.92 -21.20 -8.47
N ALA A 173 -8.72 -22.17 -7.58
CA ALA A 173 -9.80 -22.91 -6.94
C ALA A 173 -10.66 -21.99 -6.06
N ALA A 174 -10.03 -21.14 -5.25
CA ALA A 174 -10.71 -20.16 -4.41
C ALA A 174 -11.58 -19.21 -5.25
N GLN A 175 -11.04 -18.63 -6.34
CA GLN A 175 -11.83 -17.75 -7.24
C GLN A 175 -13.09 -18.44 -7.76
N LYS A 176 -12.96 -19.66 -8.29
CA LYS A 176 -14.08 -20.40 -8.85
C LYS A 176 -15.18 -20.62 -7.80
N VAL A 177 -14.78 -21.06 -6.61
CA VAL A 177 -15.70 -21.40 -5.52
C VAL A 177 -16.37 -20.14 -4.96
N LEU A 178 -15.67 -19.01 -4.92
CA LEU A 178 -16.25 -17.72 -4.50
C LEU A 178 -17.28 -17.20 -5.49
N VAL A 179 -17.04 -17.36 -6.80
CA VAL A 179 -18.04 -17.06 -7.83
C VAL A 179 -19.28 -17.95 -7.68
N ASP A 180 -19.10 -19.23 -7.33
CA ASP A 180 -20.23 -20.11 -7.06
C ASP A 180 -20.97 -19.71 -5.76
N ALA A 181 -20.24 -19.24 -4.73
CA ALA A 181 -20.85 -18.69 -3.51
C ALA A 181 -21.72 -17.46 -3.79
N GLN A 182 -21.25 -16.54 -4.62
CA GLN A 182 -22.02 -15.35 -5.04
C GLN A 182 -23.30 -15.73 -5.82
N LYS A 183 -23.26 -16.82 -6.61
CA LYS A 183 -24.46 -17.33 -7.29
C LYS A 183 -25.45 -17.97 -6.33
N ALA A 184 -24.96 -18.67 -5.31
CA ALA A 184 -25.78 -19.33 -4.30
C ALA A 184 -26.52 -18.31 -3.40
N ASP A 185 -25.83 -17.25 -2.97
CA ASP A 185 -26.43 -16.12 -2.25
C ASP A 185 -25.74 -14.82 -2.65
N ARG A 186 -26.43 -14.02 -3.49
CA ARG A 186 -25.93 -12.71 -3.95
C ARG A 186 -25.77 -11.70 -2.80
N ASN A 187 -26.43 -11.90 -1.66
CA ASN A 187 -26.33 -11.02 -0.50
C ASN A 187 -25.26 -11.49 0.52
N TYR A 188 -24.52 -12.56 0.22
CA TYR A 188 -23.43 -13.06 1.05
C TYR A 188 -22.13 -12.29 0.80
N LEU A 189 -22.01 -11.12 1.43
CA LEU A 189 -20.90 -10.19 1.18
C LEU A 189 -19.51 -10.71 1.51
N ASP A 190 -19.38 -11.68 2.43
CA ASP A 190 -18.09 -12.31 2.76
C ASP A 190 -17.45 -12.98 1.53
N ALA A 191 -18.25 -13.49 0.58
CA ALA A 191 -17.74 -14.05 -0.67
C ALA A 191 -17.10 -12.96 -1.56
N TYR A 192 -17.74 -11.80 -1.69
CA TYR A 192 -17.21 -10.66 -2.43
C TYR A 192 -15.93 -10.12 -1.78
N LEU A 193 -15.94 -9.97 -0.45
CA LEU A 193 -14.78 -9.50 0.32
C LEU A 193 -13.58 -10.43 0.12
N LEU A 194 -13.77 -11.75 0.26
CA LEU A 194 -12.69 -12.72 0.09
C LEU A 194 -12.22 -12.79 -1.38
N LEU A 195 -13.12 -12.65 -2.36
CA LEU A 195 -12.74 -12.62 -3.77
C LEU A 195 -11.94 -11.35 -4.12
N ALA A 196 -12.33 -10.20 -3.56
CA ALA A 196 -11.57 -8.95 -3.69
C ALA A 196 -10.16 -9.07 -3.12
N ARG A 197 -10.00 -9.73 -1.96
CA ARG A 197 -8.68 -10.04 -1.36
C ARG A 197 -7.85 -10.95 -2.24
N VAL A 198 -8.46 -12.01 -2.77
CA VAL A 198 -7.84 -12.94 -3.72
C VAL A 198 -7.33 -12.20 -4.96
N PHE A 199 -8.13 -11.30 -5.52
CA PHE A 199 -7.68 -10.48 -6.66
C PHE A 199 -6.56 -9.51 -6.29
N ARG A 200 -6.62 -8.88 -5.11
CA ARG A 200 -5.55 -8.01 -4.61
C ARG A 200 -4.23 -8.77 -4.46
N ASP A 201 -4.25 -9.96 -3.87
CA ASP A 201 -3.07 -10.81 -3.68
C ASP A 201 -2.47 -11.31 -5.01
N LEU A 202 -3.28 -11.36 -6.08
CA LEU A 202 -2.84 -11.69 -7.44
C LEU A 202 -2.41 -10.47 -8.26
N ASP A 203 -2.30 -9.28 -7.66
CA ASP A 203 -2.05 -8.01 -8.35
C ASP A 203 -3.10 -7.70 -9.44
N LEU A 204 -4.39 -7.99 -9.17
CA LEU A 204 -5.54 -7.69 -10.03
C LEU A 204 -6.45 -6.61 -9.40
N PRO A 205 -5.97 -5.35 -9.25
CA PRO A 205 -6.70 -4.32 -8.53
C PRO A 205 -8.01 -3.92 -9.22
N THR A 206 -8.08 -3.90 -10.56
CA THR A 206 -9.33 -3.58 -11.28
C THR A 206 -10.43 -4.63 -11.00
N ASP A 207 -10.09 -5.91 -10.94
CA ASP A 207 -11.05 -6.97 -10.62
C ASP A 207 -11.49 -6.87 -9.16
N SER A 208 -10.55 -6.61 -8.25
CA SER A 208 -10.84 -6.39 -6.84
C SER A 208 -11.75 -5.15 -6.63
N GLU A 209 -11.49 -4.02 -7.31
CA GLU A 209 -12.34 -2.81 -7.25
C GLU A 209 -13.76 -3.10 -7.71
N ARG A 210 -13.94 -3.94 -8.73
CA ARG A 210 -15.26 -4.36 -9.22
C ARG A 210 -16.01 -5.16 -8.16
N GLU A 211 -15.38 -6.18 -7.57
CA GLU A 211 -16.03 -6.99 -6.52
C GLU A 211 -16.44 -6.14 -5.31
N ILE A 212 -15.59 -5.21 -4.91
CA ILE A 212 -15.86 -4.28 -3.80
C ILE A 212 -17.01 -3.34 -4.15
N LYS A 213 -17.01 -2.80 -5.39
CA LYS A 213 -18.09 -1.94 -5.86
C LYS A 213 -19.43 -2.68 -5.86
N ASP A 214 -19.48 -3.89 -6.42
CA ASP A 214 -20.69 -4.71 -6.46
C ASP A 214 -21.19 -5.01 -5.03
N ALA A 215 -20.28 -5.29 -4.09
CA ALA A 215 -20.63 -5.51 -2.70
C ALA A 215 -21.14 -4.23 -1.98
N LEU A 216 -20.56 -3.07 -2.28
CA LEU A 216 -21.01 -1.77 -1.74
C LEU A 216 -22.35 -1.31 -2.34
N GLU A 217 -22.69 -1.74 -3.57
CA GLU A 217 -24.04 -1.54 -4.15
C GLU A 217 -25.10 -2.36 -3.40
N LEU A 218 -24.74 -3.54 -2.88
CA LEU A 218 -25.63 -4.35 -2.05
C LEU A 218 -25.76 -3.78 -0.64
N ARG A 219 -24.64 -3.36 -0.03
CA ARG A 219 -24.64 -2.72 1.29
C ARG A 219 -23.59 -1.60 1.37
N ALA A 220 -24.09 -0.37 1.43
CA ALA A 220 -23.26 0.81 1.57
C ALA A 220 -22.53 0.86 2.93
N ASP A 221 -21.32 1.40 2.91
CA ASP A 221 -20.51 1.76 4.08
C ASP A 221 -20.24 0.61 5.06
N TRP A 222 -20.10 -0.64 4.56
CA TRP A 222 -19.69 -1.76 5.42
C TRP A 222 -18.17 -1.71 5.67
N PRO A 223 -17.69 -1.66 6.94
CA PRO A 223 -16.29 -1.32 7.23
C PRO A 223 -15.24 -2.20 6.55
N ALA A 224 -15.44 -3.52 6.51
CA ALA A 224 -14.51 -4.43 5.87
C ALA A 224 -14.36 -4.15 4.36
N LEU A 225 -15.44 -3.79 3.67
CA LEU A 225 -15.40 -3.42 2.26
C LEU A 225 -14.76 -2.06 2.03
N LEU A 226 -14.98 -1.08 2.92
CA LEU A 226 -14.31 0.22 2.85
C LEU A 226 -12.80 0.08 3.06
N ILE A 227 -12.38 -0.78 3.98
CA ILE A 227 -10.96 -1.10 4.18
C ILE A 227 -10.43 -1.78 2.92
N GLU A 228 -11.04 -2.84 2.39
CA GLU A 228 -10.52 -3.45 1.16
C GLU A 228 -10.53 -2.48 -0.03
N GLN A 229 -11.54 -1.60 -0.15
CA GLN A 229 -11.59 -0.55 -1.18
C GLN A 229 -10.33 0.33 -1.14
N SER A 230 -9.92 0.68 0.07
CA SER A 230 -8.72 1.50 0.29
C SER A 230 -7.44 0.75 -0.08
N LEU A 231 -7.34 -0.56 0.22
CA LEU A 231 -6.17 -1.37 -0.09
C LEU A 231 -6.03 -1.67 -1.58
N THR A 232 -7.16 -1.70 -2.29
CA THR A 232 -7.21 -2.01 -3.71
C THR A 232 -7.06 -0.79 -4.61
N ALA A 233 -7.38 0.42 -4.12
CA ALA A 233 -7.35 1.65 -4.91
C ALA A 233 -6.01 1.83 -5.66
N GLU A 234 -6.04 1.71 -6.99
CA GLU A 234 -4.83 1.76 -7.83
C GLU A 234 -4.06 3.08 -7.66
N SER A 235 -2.72 3.01 -7.70
CA SER A 235 -1.79 4.15 -7.82
C SER A 235 -1.91 4.93 -9.14
N ARG A 236 -3.13 5.34 -9.54
CA ARG A 236 -3.33 6.48 -10.42
C ARG A 236 -3.10 7.73 -9.58
N MET A 237 -1.88 8.26 -9.71
CA MET A 237 -1.29 9.34 -8.92
C MET A 237 -2.31 10.30 -8.28
N GLY A 238 -2.29 10.38 -6.95
CA GLY A 238 -3.05 11.33 -6.11
C GLY A 238 -4.46 10.89 -5.68
N GLN A 239 -5.28 10.34 -6.58
CA GLN A 239 -6.69 10.06 -6.28
C GLN A 239 -6.90 8.83 -5.38
N ALA A 240 -6.00 7.84 -5.44
CA ALA A 240 -6.10 6.67 -4.56
C ALA A 240 -5.70 6.97 -3.11
N GLU A 241 -4.70 7.83 -2.90
CA GLU A 241 -4.31 8.26 -1.55
C GLU A 241 -5.45 9.00 -0.85
N GLN A 242 -6.10 9.91 -1.56
CA GLN A 242 -7.25 10.62 -1.02
C GLN A 242 -8.41 9.66 -0.70
N ARG A 243 -8.73 8.75 -1.62
CA ARG A 243 -9.77 7.72 -1.40
C ARG A 243 -9.43 6.84 -0.19
N ARG A 244 -8.17 6.43 -0.02
CA ARG A 244 -7.71 5.68 1.16
C ARG A 244 -8.01 6.43 2.46
N ARG A 245 -7.60 7.69 2.53
CA ARG A 245 -7.85 8.56 3.70
C ARG A 245 -9.33 8.66 4.03
N GLU A 246 -10.17 8.86 3.02
CA GLU A 246 -11.63 8.96 3.17
C GLU A 246 -12.23 7.66 3.69
N SER A 247 -11.86 6.50 3.10
CA SER A 247 -12.33 5.19 3.55
C SER A 247 -11.94 4.88 5.00
N TYR A 248 -10.69 5.12 5.39
CA TYR A 248 -10.26 4.91 6.78
C TYR A 248 -10.95 5.87 7.74
N ALA A 249 -11.10 7.15 7.36
CA ALA A 249 -11.78 8.13 8.18
C ALA A 249 -13.25 7.74 8.41
N GLU A 250 -13.93 7.21 7.40
CA GLU A 250 -15.32 6.77 7.51
C GLU A 250 -15.46 5.55 8.45
N VAL A 251 -14.57 4.56 8.33
CA VAL A 251 -14.56 3.40 9.25
C VAL A 251 -14.28 3.84 10.69
N LEU A 252 -13.30 4.71 10.90
CA LEU A 252 -12.94 5.19 12.23
C LEU A 252 -13.96 6.17 12.83
N ARG A 253 -14.86 6.73 11.99
CA ARG A 253 -15.99 7.52 12.45
C ARG A 253 -17.06 6.67 13.14
N THR A 254 -17.27 5.43 12.68
CA THR A 254 -18.22 4.49 13.29
C THR A 254 -17.56 3.64 14.36
N ASP A 255 -16.35 3.15 14.11
CA ASP A 255 -15.55 2.34 15.03
C ASP A 255 -14.16 2.95 15.23
N ALA A 256 -14.06 3.88 16.17
CA ALA A 256 -12.82 4.61 16.45
C ALA A 256 -11.64 3.71 16.91
N ARG A 257 -11.92 2.45 17.30
CA ARG A 257 -10.90 1.49 17.76
C ARG A 257 -10.81 0.29 16.83
N HIS A 258 -11.17 0.44 15.55
CA HIS A 258 -11.08 -0.63 14.57
C HIS A 258 -9.61 -1.00 14.28
N PRO A 259 -9.11 -2.20 14.66
CA PRO A 259 -7.68 -2.50 14.60
C PRO A 259 -7.10 -2.40 13.18
N GLU A 260 -7.79 -2.93 12.19
CA GLU A 260 -7.31 -2.94 10.80
C GLU A 260 -7.28 -1.53 10.18
N ALA A 261 -8.33 -0.72 10.34
CA ALA A 261 -8.33 0.67 9.86
C ALA A 261 -7.27 1.53 10.57
N LEU A 262 -7.05 1.33 11.88
CA LEU A 262 -5.97 1.98 12.62
C LEU A 262 -4.59 1.53 12.13
N PHE A 263 -4.39 0.24 11.85
CA PHE A 263 -3.15 -0.26 11.23
C PHE A 263 -2.91 0.44 9.89
N MET A 264 -3.90 0.46 9.01
CA MET A 264 -3.74 1.04 7.67
C MET A 264 -3.51 2.55 7.70
N ARG A 265 -4.24 3.29 8.54
CA ARG A 265 -3.99 4.73 8.76
C ARG A 265 -2.61 4.96 9.39
N GLY A 266 -2.21 4.12 10.35
CA GLY A 266 -0.90 4.14 10.97
C GLY A 266 0.23 3.92 9.96
N MET A 267 0.09 2.97 9.03
CA MET A 267 1.05 2.77 7.93
C MET A 267 1.13 3.96 6.98
N GLN A 268 0.00 4.63 6.72
CA GLN A 268 -0.02 5.85 5.91
C GLN A 268 0.73 7.00 6.61
N HIS A 269 0.46 7.24 7.89
CA HIS A 269 1.19 8.20 8.71
C HIS A 269 2.68 7.84 8.83
N LEU A 270 2.98 6.53 8.88
CA LEU A 270 4.35 6.03 8.85
C LEU A 270 5.01 6.41 7.52
N GLY A 271 4.35 6.25 6.37
CA GLY A 271 4.82 6.74 5.06
C GLY A 271 5.06 8.25 5.03
N ASP A 272 4.19 9.01 5.70
CA ASP A 272 4.24 10.48 5.81
C ASP A 272 5.27 11.03 6.81
N ALA A 273 5.98 10.15 7.52
CA ALA A 273 6.90 10.50 8.62
C ALA A 273 6.20 11.17 9.82
N GLU A 274 4.89 10.99 9.95
CA GLU A 274 4.09 11.45 11.09
C GLU A 274 4.15 10.42 12.23
N TRP A 275 5.36 10.25 12.78
CA TRP A 275 5.71 9.16 13.69
C TRP A 275 4.80 9.07 14.92
N ASP A 276 4.48 10.19 15.55
CA ASP A 276 3.65 10.21 16.77
C ASP A 276 2.20 9.78 16.49
N VAL A 277 1.67 10.13 15.32
CA VAL A 277 0.31 9.76 14.92
C VAL A 277 0.26 8.28 14.58
N ALA A 278 1.23 7.80 13.79
CA ALA A 278 1.37 6.38 13.46
C ALA A 278 1.48 5.50 14.72
N ARG A 279 2.31 5.91 15.69
CA ARG A 279 2.46 5.21 16.97
C ARG A 279 1.12 5.10 17.71
N ARG A 280 0.40 6.21 17.88
CA ARG A 280 -0.89 6.24 18.60
C ARG A 280 -1.92 5.33 17.93
N ASP A 281 -1.96 5.29 16.62
CA ASP A 281 -2.89 4.43 15.88
C ASP A 281 -2.61 2.95 16.15
N PHE A 282 -1.35 2.54 16.03
CA PHE A 282 -0.97 1.15 16.34
C PHE A 282 -1.22 0.81 17.82
N GLU A 283 -0.88 1.69 18.76
CA GLU A 283 -1.11 1.49 20.19
C GLU A 283 -2.61 1.38 20.51
N THR A 284 -3.46 2.22 19.90
CA THR A 284 -4.92 2.17 20.08
C THR A 284 -5.51 0.85 19.59
N ALA A 285 -5.01 0.33 18.46
CA ALA A 285 -5.41 -0.98 17.96
C ALA A 285 -5.00 -2.11 18.92
N LEU A 286 -3.81 -2.00 19.52
CA LEU A 286 -3.28 -2.99 20.48
C LEU A 286 -3.98 -2.98 21.84
N GLU A 287 -4.70 -1.91 22.18
CA GLU A 287 -5.60 -1.92 23.34
C GLU A 287 -6.84 -2.81 23.13
N VAL A 288 -7.22 -3.07 21.86
CA VAL A 288 -8.34 -3.97 21.51
C VAL A 288 -7.84 -5.41 21.37
N ASP A 289 -6.77 -5.61 20.59
CA ASP A 289 -6.07 -6.89 20.45
C ASP A 289 -4.58 -6.71 20.77
N PRO A 290 -4.14 -7.06 22.00
CA PRO A 290 -2.73 -6.96 22.38
C PRO A 290 -1.79 -7.78 21.50
N ASN A 291 -2.30 -8.79 20.77
CA ASN A 291 -1.50 -9.66 19.91
C ASN A 291 -1.74 -9.38 18.42
N HIS A 292 -2.25 -8.19 18.07
CA HIS A 292 -2.49 -7.82 16.68
C HIS A 292 -1.15 -7.73 15.91
N ARG A 293 -0.78 -8.83 15.25
CA ARG A 293 0.53 -9.03 14.61
C ARG A 293 0.91 -7.86 13.69
N GLN A 294 0.01 -7.42 12.82
CA GLN A 294 0.27 -6.31 11.90
C GLN A 294 0.56 -4.98 12.62
N CYS A 295 -0.10 -4.67 13.74
CA CYS A 295 0.14 -3.43 14.49
C CYS A 295 1.46 -3.48 15.25
N LEU A 296 1.81 -4.66 15.80
CA LEU A 296 3.13 -4.90 16.38
C LEU A 296 4.23 -4.74 15.32
N SER A 297 4.01 -5.25 14.10
CA SER A 297 4.91 -5.08 12.96
C SER A 297 5.03 -3.63 12.51
N GLY A 298 3.92 -2.89 12.47
CA GLY A 298 3.90 -1.45 12.17
C GLY A 298 4.70 -0.63 13.19
N LEU A 299 4.55 -0.93 14.49
CA LEU A 299 5.40 -0.33 15.54
C LEU A 299 6.87 -0.75 15.42
N ALA A 300 7.16 -1.99 15.02
CA ALA A 300 8.53 -2.44 14.76
C ALA A 300 9.14 -1.66 13.60
N ALA A 301 8.38 -1.44 12.51
CA ALA A 301 8.79 -0.61 11.39
C ALA A 301 9.06 0.85 11.83
N LEU A 302 8.21 1.41 12.70
CA LEU A 302 8.42 2.74 13.30
C LEU A 302 9.72 2.81 14.09
N TYR A 303 9.96 1.85 14.99
CA TYR A 303 11.19 1.80 15.78
C TYR A 303 12.44 1.59 14.93
N TYR A 304 12.34 0.78 13.87
CA TYR A 304 13.41 0.63 12.89
C TYR A 304 13.71 1.97 12.17
N LEU A 305 12.67 2.68 11.72
CA LEU A 305 12.81 3.96 11.03
C LEU A 305 13.31 5.09 11.93
N THR A 306 13.06 5.01 13.24
CA THR A 306 13.47 6.01 14.25
C THR A 306 14.72 5.63 15.04
N HIS A 307 15.41 4.55 14.63
CA HIS A 307 16.64 4.01 15.26
C HIS A 307 16.51 3.59 16.72
N ASP A 308 15.30 3.24 17.14
CA ASP A 308 15.10 2.55 18.42
C ASP A 308 15.34 1.05 18.24
N GLU A 309 16.61 0.66 18.19
CA GLU A 309 17.00 -0.74 17.99
C GLU A 309 16.48 -1.66 19.10
N ALA A 310 16.42 -1.17 20.35
CA ALA A 310 15.91 -1.94 21.48
C ALA A 310 14.41 -2.19 21.33
N GLY A 311 13.62 -1.15 21.00
CA GLY A 311 12.19 -1.25 20.73
C GLY A 311 11.89 -2.15 19.54
N TYR A 312 12.63 -2.00 18.44
CA TYR A 312 12.54 -2.86 17.26
C TYR A 312 12.74 -4.34 17.62
N ARG A 313 13.87 -4.68 18.26
CA ARG A 313 14.19 -6.07 18.63
C ARG A 313 13.16 -6.66 19.59
N ALA A 314 12.66 -5.87 20.55
CA ALA A 314 11.65 -6.31 21.50
C ALA A 314 10.32 -6.66 20.82
N LEU A 315 9.87 -5.83 19.87
CA LEU A 315 8.64 -6.09 19.11
C LEU A 315 8.78 -7.27 18.15
N VAL A 316 9.90 -7.40 17.44
CA VAL A 316 10.20 -8.57 16.60
C VAL A 316 10.14 -9.85 17.44
N ALA A 317 10.82 -9.87 18.59
CA ALA A 317 10.79 -11.02 19.49
C ALA A 317 9.37 -11.34 19.99
N ARG A 318 8.56 -10.32 20.27
CA ARG A 318 7.16 -10.51 20.70
C ARG A 318 6.29 -11.11 19.60
N VAL A 319 6.42 -10.63 18.36
CA VAL A 319 5.67 -11.17 17.22
C VAL A 319 6.06 -12.62 16.96
N LEU A 320 7.37 -12.91 16.87
CA LEU A 320 7.87 -14.25 16.58
C LEU A 320 7.70 -15.24 17.74
N ALA A 321 7.46 -14.76 18.97
CA ALA A 321 7.07 -15.63 20.08
C ALA A 321 5.61 -16.12 19.97
N VAL A 322 4.75 -15.35 19.30
CA VAL A 322 3.36 -15.77 18.99
C VAL A 322 3.36 -16.65 17.75
N ASP A 323 4.09 -16.22 16.71
CA ASP A 323 4.13 -16.89 15.43
C ASP A 323 5.57 -16.89 14.88
N PRO A 324 6.33 -17.98 15.08
CA PRO A 324 7.73 -18.09 14.64
C PRO A 324 7.92 -17.99 13.12
N THR A 325 6.87 -18.19 12.34
CA THR A 325 6.87 -18.20 10.87
C THR A 325 6.17 -16.97 10.29
N TYR A 326 5.93 -15.92 11.08
CA TYR A 326 5.27 -14.70 10.60
C TYR A 326 6.20 -13.80 9.74
N GLY A 327 6.49 -14.21 8.50
CA GLY A 327 7.31 -13.46 7.56
C GLY A 327 6.74 -12.09 7.17
N GLU A 328 5.42 -11.92 7.26
CA GLU A 328 4.71 -10.66 7.00
C GLU A 328 5.21 -9.51 7.89
N LEU A 329 5.73 -9.80 9.09
CA LEU A 329 6.43 -8.82 9.93
C LEU A 329 7.50 -8.05 9.14
N TYR A 330 8.38 -8.79 8.49
CA TYR A 330 9.49 -8.22 7.75
C TYR A 330 9.05 -7.63 6.41
N ARG A 331 7.98 -8.16 5.78
CA ARG A 331 7.36 -7.52 4.61
C ARG A 331 6.80 -6.14 4.93
N ILE A 332 6.10 -5.98 6.05
CA ILE A 332 5.56 -4.69 6.51
C ILE A 332 6.69 -3.68 6.74
N ILE A 333 7.79 -4.09 7.38
CA ILE A 333 8.96 -3.23 7.57
C ILE A 333 9.60 -2.88 6.21
N ALA A 334 9.75 -3.87 5.31
CA ALA A 334 10.30 -3.66 3.98
C ALA A 334 9.46 -2.67 3.15
N GLN A 335 8.13 -2.73 3.26
CA GLN A 335 7.21 -1.78 2.64
C GLN A 335 7.42 -0.36 3.15
N ALA A 336 7.47 -0.16 4.47
CA ALA A 336 7.69 1.17 5.05
C ALA A 336 9.05 1.79 4.64
N LEU A 337 10.07 0.94 4.42
CA LEU A 337 11.37 1.32 3.89
C LEU A 337 11.32 1.62 2.38
N SER A 338 10.54 0.86 1.61
CA SER A 338 10.48 0.95 0.16
C SER A 338 9.76 2.23 -0.29
N GLU A 339 8.73 2.66 0.44
CA GLU A 339 8.07 3.96 0.26
C GLU A 339 9.05 5.15 0.41
N ARG A 340 10.16 4.94 1.13
CA ARG A 340 11.26 5.90 1.32
C ARG A 340 12.46 5.63 0.42
N ARG A 341 12.33 4.76 -0.58
CA ARG A 341 13.42 4.37 -1.49
C ARG A 341 14.64 3.76 -0.78
N ARG A 342 14.45 3.19 0.42
CA ARG A 342 15.51 2.46 1.17
C ARG A 342 15.62 1.01 0.70
N TRP A 343 15.74 0.81 -0.62
CA TRP A 343 15.73 -0.51 -1.27
C TRP A 343 16.75 -1.52 -0.72
N PRO A 344 18.00 -1.14 -0.38
CA PRO A 344 18.95 -2.08 0.23
C PRO A 344 18.44 -2.64 1.56
N GLU A 345 17.78 -1.81 2.36
CA GLU A 345 17.26 -2.17 3.66
C GLU A 345 15.96 -2.97 3.51
N SER A 346 15.10 -2.59 2.55
CA SER A 346 13.93 -3.41 2.16
C SER A 346 14.35 -4.82 1.74
N LEU A 347 15.38 -4.95 0.91
CA LEU A 347 15.88 -6.27 0.49
C LEU A 347 16.38 -7.10 1.69
N ALA A 348 17.11 -6.49 2.64
CA ALA A 348 17.58 -7.19 3.84
C ALA A 348 16.42 -7.66 4.74
N MET A 349 15.36 -6.85 4.86
CA MET A 349 14.15 -7.26 5.57
C MET A 349 13.46 -8.43 4.85
N ILE A 350 13.36 -8.40 3.52
CA ILE A 350 12.78 -9.52 2.77
C ILE A 350 13.64 -10.79 2.88
N ASP A 351 14.97 -10.68 2.89
CA ASP A 351 15.83 -11.84 3.15
C ASP A 351 15.52 -12.43 4.56
N SER A 352 15.26 -11.59 5.57
CA SER A 352 14.82 -12.03 6.90
C SER A 352 13.42 -12.68 6.87
N ALA A 353 12.51 -12.18 6.03
CA ALA A 353 11.19 -12.77 5.80
C ALA A 353 11.29 -14.19 5.26
N ILE A 354 12.20 -14.43 4.31
CA ILE A 354 12.46 -15.76 3.72
C ILE A 354 13.08 -16.72 4.73
N GLU A 355 13.91 -16.22 5.65
CA GLU A 355 14.50 -17.05 6.70
C GLU A 355 13.45 -17.60 7.66
N VAL A 356 12.43 -16.80 8.02
CA VAL A 356 11.35 -17.23 8.92
C VAL A 356 10.22 -17.96 8.19
N ASP A 357 9.92 -17.57 6.95
CA ASP A 357 8.87 -18.18 6.13
C ASP A 357 9.33 -18.35 4.66
N PRO A 358 10.01 -19.48 4.37
CA PRO A 358 10.50 -19.77 3.03
C PRO A 358 9.41 -20.23 2.06
N ALA A 359 8.19 -20.50 2.54
CA ALA A 359 7.11 -21.08 1.73
C ALA A 359 6.25 -20.01 1.05
N ASP A 360 6.17 -18.80 1.60
CA ASP A 360 5.44 -17.70 0.99
C ASP A 360 6.17 -17.14 -0.25
N TRP A 361 5.57 -17.40 -1.42
CA TRP A 361 6.08 -16.95 -2.72
C TRP A 361 6.18 -15.42 -2.83
N ARG A 362 5.38 -14.66 -2.07
CA ARG A 362 5.38 -13.20 -2.13
C ARG A 362 6.71 -12.64 -1.61
N HIS A 363 7.37 -13.33 -0.67
CA HIS A 363 8.72 -12.96 -0.23
C HIS A 363 9.73 -13.04 -1.40
N GLN A 364 9.62 -14.06 -2.25
CA GLN A 364 10.49 -14.19 -3.41
C GLN A 364 10.19 -13.12 -4.48
N ASP A 365 8.92 -12.72 -4.64
CA ASP A 365 8.56 -11.63 -5.55
C ASP A 365 9.12 -10.27 -5.08
N ASP A 366 9.01 -9.96 -3.79
CA ASP A 366 9.60 -8.74 -3.24
C ASP A 366 11.14 -8.77 -3.29
N ARG A 367 11.75 -9.94 -3.05
CA ARG A 367 13.19 -10.13 -3.22
C ARG A 367 13.60 -9.88 -4.66
N ALA A 368 12.85 -10.42 -5.61
CA ALA A 368 13.08 -10.16 -7.03
C ALA A 368 12.98 -8.67 -7.33
N ARG A 369 11.92 -8.01 -6.88
CA ARG A 369 11.65 -6.59 -7.09
C ARG A 369 12.79 -5.72 -6.59
N TYR A 370 13.15 -5.83 -5.31
CA TYR A 370 14.19 -5.01 -4.71
C TYR A 370 15.59 -5.36 -5.23
N ALA A 371 15.87 -6.62 -5.53
CA ALA A 371 17.14 -7.00 -6.17
C ALA A 371 17.27 -6.38 -7.58
N LEU A 372 16.21 -6.42 -8.39
CA LEU A 372 16.19 -5.83 -9.73
C LEU A 372 16.30 -4.29 -9.69
N TYR A 373 15.71 -3.63 -8.69
CA TYR A 373 15.89 -2.19 -8.44
C TYR A 373 17.33 -1.84 -8.04
N LEU A 374 18.03 -2.75 -7.39
CA LEU A 374 19.44 -2.59 -7.02
C LEU A 374 20.42 -3.05 -8.09
N GLY A 375 19.94 -3.40 -9.29
CA GLY A 375 20.78 -3.92 -10.39
C GLY A 375 21.35 -5.32 -10.12
N LYS A 376 20.88 -6.01 -9.07
CA LYS A 376 21.29 -7.37 -8.68
C LYS A 376 20.51 -8.41 -9.48
N GLU A 377 20.67 -8.38 -10.80
CA GLU A 377 19.86 -9.17 -11.75
C GLU A 377 19.91 -10.67 -11.50
N GLY A 378 21.07 -11.23 -11.12
CA GLY A 378 21.19 -12.66 -10.80
C GLY A 378 20.31 -13.07 -9.62
N ILE A 379 20.33 -12.28 -8.54
CA ILE A 379 19.46 -12.48 -7.38
C ILE A 379 17.99 -12.32 -7.78
N GLY A 380 17.70 -11.32 -8.62
CA GLY A 380 16.35 -11.09 -9.14
C GLY A 380 15.77 -12.28 -9.89
N LYS A 381 16.52 -12.85 -10.84
CA LYS A 381 16.10 -14.01 -11.64
C LYS A 381 15.97 -15.28 -10.80
N GLU A 382 16.90 -15.51 -9.88
CA GLU A 382 16.81 -16.65 -8.95
C GLU A 382 15.53 -16.57 -8.10
N ALA A 383 15.21 -15.38 -7.59
CA ALA A 383 14.02 -15.17 -6.79
C ALA A 383 12.72 -15.34 -7.63
N LEU A 384 12.67 -14.82 -8.85
CA LEU A 384 11.55 -15.08 -9.78
C LEU A 384 11.35 -16.58 -10.05
N ALA A 385 12.44 -17.33 -10.27
CA ALA A 385 12.37 -18.77 -10.48
C ALA A 385 11.81 -19.49 -9.24
N LYS A 386 12.32 -19.18 -8.05
CA LYS A 386 11.81 -19.72 -6.78
C LYS A 386 10.33 -19.38 -6.56
N ALA A 387 9.93 -18.15 -6.85
CA ALA A 387 8.53 -17.75 -6.75
C ALA A 387 7.65 -18.59 -7.69
N ASN A 388 8.08 -18.79 -8.95
CA ASN A 388 7.36 -19.63 -9.91
C ASN A 388 7.22 -21.08 -9.44
N ASP A 389 8.25 -21.65 -8.80
CA ASP A 389 8.21 -23.00 -8.24
C ASP A 389 7.22 -23.11 -7.06
N LEU A 390 7.18 -22.10 -6.18
CA LEU A 390 6.28 -22.06 -5.02
C LEU A 390 4.81 -21.85 -5.42
N ALA A 391 4.55 -20.99 -6.40
CA ALA A 391 3.20 -20.66 -6.83
C ALA A 391 3.15 -20.41 -8.34
N PRO A 392 2.97 -21.42 -9.22
CA PRO A 392 3.08 -21.26 -10.68
C PRO A 392 2.12 -20.23 -11.31
N ALA A 393 0.92 -20.05 -10.73
CA ALA A 393 -0.02 -19.03 -11.19
C ALA A 393 0.48 -17.59 -10.88
N GLY A 394 0.94 -17.37 -9.64
CA GLY A 394 1.50 -16.12 -9.08
C GLY A 394 0.78 -14.82 -9.40
N GLY A 395 1.38 -13.70 -8.96
CA GLY A 395 0.89 -12.36 -9.21
C GLY A 395 1.11 -11.87 -10.65
N VAL A 396 0.27 -10.93 -11.09
CA VAL A 396 0.42 -10.26 -12.40
C VAL A 396 1.79 -9.60 -12.53
N TRP A 397 2.30 -8.97 -11.46
CA TRP A 397 3.61 -8.34 -11.48
C TRP A 397 4.69 -9.33 -11.90
N ARG A 398 4.72 -10.52 -11.28
CA ARG A 398 5.73 -11.56 -11.56
C ARG A 398 5.62 -12.10 -12.98
N ASN A 399 4.39 -12.36 -13.44
CA ASN A 399 4.12 -12.86 -14.78
C ASN A 399 4.58 -11.87 -15.85
N ASN A 400 4.37 -10.57 -15.63
CA ASN A 400 4.83 -9.53 -16.52
C ASN A 400 6.35 -9.31 -16.40
N MET A 401 6.91 -9.43 -15.20
CA MET A 401 8.35 -9.30 -14.96
C MET A 401 9.12 -10.44 -15.66
N ASN A 402 8.65 -11.69 -15.58
CA ASN A 402 9.24 -12.81 -16.32
C ASN A 402 9.29 -12.54 -17.83
N LYS A 403 8.20 -12.00 -18.39
CA LYS A 403 8.13 -11.64 -19.82
C LYS A 403 9.11 -10.53 -20.18
N VAL A 404 9.17 -9.44 -19.40
CA VAL A 404 10.07 -8.34 -19.71
C VAL A 404 11.53 -8.76 -19.56
N MET A 405 11.86 -9.59 -18.55
CA MET A 405 13.22 -10.14 -18.40
C MET A 405 13.61 -11.00 -19.60
N THR A 406 12.70 -11.83 -20.14
CA THR A 406 12.95 -12.58 -21.38
C THR A 406 13.19 -11.66 -22.59
N VAL A 407 12.42 -10.58 -22.71
CA VAL A 407 12.61 -9.58 -23.78
C VAL A 407 13.96 -8.89 -23.64
N LEU A 408 14.34 -8.47 -22.43
CA LEU A 408 15.64 -7.85 -22.16
C LEU A 408 16.80 -8.79 -22.49
N GLU A 409 16.72 -10.07 -22.12
CA GLU A 409 17.75 -11.05 -22.46
C GLU A 409 17.87 -11.31 -23.96
N ARG A 410 16.73 -11.41 -24.66
CA ARG A 410 16.69 -11.74 -26.08
C ARG A 410 17.10 -10.56 -26.95
N ASP A 411 16.52 -9.39 -26.70
CA ASP A 411 16.50 -8.27 -27.65
C ASP A 411 17.45 -7.13 -27.28
N TYR A 412 18.07 -7.17 -26.09
CA TYR A 412 18.98 -6.13 -25.62
C TYR A 412 20.42 -6.63 -25.53
N GLU A 413 21.34 -5.69 -25.65
CA GLU A 413 22.78 -5.89 -25.53
C GLU A 413 23.32 -4.92 -24.47
N THR A 414 24.23 -5.40 -23.63
CA THR A 414 24.90 -4.58 -22.61
C THR A 414 26.18 -4.00 -23.18
N VAL A 415 26.26 -2.68 -23.26
CA VAL A 415 27.47 -1.91 -23.55
C VAL A 415 28.05 -1.42 -22.23
N THR A 416 29.31 -1.78 -21.95
CA THR A 416 30.00 -1.35 -20.72
C THR A 416 30.86 -0.12 -21.00
N THR A 417 30.78 0.87 -20.12
CA THR A 417 31.69 2.03 -20.05
C THR A 417 32.49 1.97 -18.74
N PRO A 418 33.44 2.90 -18.47
CA PRO A 418 34.11 2.95 -17.17
C PRO A 418 33.17 3.09 -15.97
N TYR A 419 31.97 3.65 -16.18
CA TYR A 419 31.03 3.96 -15.09
C TYR A 419 29.70 3.20 -15.18
N PHE A 420 29.31 2.73 -16.37
CA PHE A 420 27.97 2.18 -16.59
C PHE A 420 27.95 0.82 -17.28
N ALA A 421 26.95 0.01 -16.93
CA ALA A 421 26.43 -1.09 -17.73
C ALA A 421 25.13 -0.60 -18.41
N LEU A 422 25.22 -0.31 -19.72
CA LEU A 422 24.14 0.28 -20.51
C LEU A 422 23.44 -0.82 -21.32
N LYS A 423 22.18 -1.11 -21.04
CA LYS A 423 21.38 -2.05 -21.82
C LYS A 423 20.61 -1.31 -22.91
N PHE A 424 20.94 -1.58 -24.16
CA PHE A 424 20.28 -1.02 -25.33
C PHE A 424 19.65 -2.12 -26.18
N HIS A 425 18.52 -1.83 -26.80
CA HIS A 425 17.94 -2.74 -27.77
C HIS A 425 18.89 -2.93 -28.95
N ARG A 426 19.00 -4.16 -29.49
CA ARG A 426 19.94 -4.54 -30.55
C ARG A 426 19.83 -3.68 -31.82
N ASP A 427 18.64 -3.20 -32.14
CA ASP A 427 18.40 -2.28 -33.27
C ASP A 427 19.00 -0.88 -33.04
N GLU A 428 19.14 -0.44 -31.79
CA GLU A 428 19.51 0.93 -31.42
C GLU A 428 20.94 1.04 -30.89
N VAL A 429 21.52 -0.08 -30.45
CA VAL A 429 22.82 -0.15 -29.78
C VAL A 429 23.93 0.57 -30.56
N LYS A 430 23.94 0.47 -31.89
CA LYS A 430 24.95 1.12 -32.75
C LYS A 430 24.90 2.64 -32.69
N VAL A 431 23.71 3.23 -32.48
CA VAL A 431 23.51 4.67 -32.40
C VAL A 431 23.66 5.14 -30.95
N LEU A 432 22.98 4.48 -30.02
CA LEU A 432 22.98 4.88 -28.61
C LEU A 432 24.36 4.75 -27.96
N SER A 433 25.15 3.73 -28.31
CA SER A 433 26.54 3.61 -27.84
C SER A 433 27.44 4.77 -28.30
N ARG A 434 27.13 5.44 -29.42
CA ARG A 434 27.93 6.56 -29.94
C ARG A 434 27.49 7.92 -29.39
N VAL A 435 26.22 8.04 -29.02
CA VAL A 435 25.63 9.33 -28.64
C VAL A 435 25.33 9.38 -27.14
N MET A 436 24.62 8.39 -26.60
CA MET A 436 24.18 8.36 -25.21
C MET A 436 25.31 7.93 -24.28
N ALA A 437 26.08 6.88 -24.59
CA ALA A 437 27.14 6.40 -23.68
C ALA A 437 28.18 7.49 -23.34
N PRO A 438 28.75 8.26 -24.30
CA PRO A 438 29.67 9.35 -23.98
C PRO A 438 28.99 10.51 -23.24
N PHE A 439 27.68 10.72 -23.43
CA PHE A 439 26.92 11.73 -22.70
C PHE A 439 26.74 11.35 -21.22
N LEU A 440 26.42 10.09 -20.94
CA LEU A 440 26.28 9.56 -19.58
C LEU A 440 27.63 9.61 -18.85
N ASP A 441 28.74 9.21 -19.49
CA ASP A 441 30.07 9.27 -18.88
C ASP A 441 30.47 10.71 -18.52
N ARG A 442 30.23 11.68 -19.42
CA ARG A 442 30.48 13.10 -19.12
C ARG A 442 29.62 13.60 -17.96
N SER A 443 28.33 13.24 -17.97
CA SER A 443 27.43 13.60 -16.87
C SER A 443 27.96 13.03 -15.55
N TYR A 444 28.31 11.74 -15.50
CA TYR A 444 28.88 11.12 -14.30
C TYR A 444 30.13 11.86 -13.77
N GLU A 445 31.04 12.27 -14.65
CA GLU A 445 32.23 13.04 -14.27
C GLU A 445 31.91 14.44 -13.77
N GLU A 446 30.93 15.11 -14.38
CA GLU A 446 30.41 16.40 -13.93
C GLU A 446 29.78 16.26 -12.53
N PHE A 447 28.87 15.31 -12.34
CA PHE A 447 28.22 15.02 -11.06
C PHE A 447 29.21 14.62 -9.97
N THR A 448 30.25 13.84 -10.30
CA THR A 448 31.32 13.49 -9.36
C THR A 448 32.02 14.73 -8.80
N LYS A 449 32.26 15.74 -9.64
CA LYS A 449 32.85 17.01 -9.21
C LYS A 449 31.83 17.84 -8.43
N THR A 450 30.60 17.95 -8.94
CA THR A 450 29.53 18.74 -8.33
C THR A 450 29.17 18.27 -6.93
N TYR A 451 29.04 16.97 -6.70
CA TYR A 451 28.60 16.42 -5.41
C TYR A 451 29.75 15.93 -4.53
N ALA A 452 31.00 15.99 -5.00
CA ALA A 452 32.18 15.45 -4.33
C ALA A 452 31.97 14.00 -3.83
N PHE A 453 31.21 13.23 -4.59
CA PHE A 453 30.80 11.86 -4.26
C PHE A 453 31.06 10.96 -5.47
N ARG A 454 31.45 9.71 -5.24
CA ARG A 454 31.68 8.72 -6.29
C ARG A 454 30.85 7.46 -6.00
N PRO A 455 29.74 7.25 -6.73
CA PRO A 455 29.01 5.99 -6.68
C PRO A 455 29.92 4.79 -6.99
N THR A 456 29.61 3.64 -6.39
CA THR A 456 30.23 2.37 -6.79
C THR A 456 29.77 2.00 -8.19
N THR A 457 30.73 1.73 -9.10
CA THR A 457 30.47 1.38 -10.50
C THR A 457 30.69 -0.13 -10.74
N PRO A 458 30.10 -0.71 -11.81
CA PRO A 458 29.23 -0.07 -12.80
C PRO A 458 27.82 0.22 -12.26
N LEU A 459 27.27 1.39 -12.62
CA LEU A 459 25.86 1.74 -12.47
C LEU A 459 25.06 1.15 -13.64
N VAL A 460 23.79 0.78 -13.43
CA VAL A 460 22.97 0.15 -14.47
C VAL A 460 22.03 1.16 -15.11
N PHE A 461 22.01 1.23 -16.44
CA PHE A 461 21.00 1.96 -17.21
C PHE A 461 20.32 0.99 -18.17
N GLU A 462 19.03 0.75 -17.97
CA GLU A 462 18.21 0.00 -18.92
C GLU A 462 17.39 1.00 -19.75
N VAL A 463 17.63 1.04 -21.06
CA VAL A 463 17.05 2.04 -21.97
C VAL A 463 16.11 1.34 -22.94
N MET A 464 14.81 1.37 -22.64
CA MET A 464 13.79 0.55 -23.28
C MET A 464 13.31 1.16 -24.60
N LYS A 465 13.32 0.36 -25.67
CA LYS A 465 12.86 0.76 -27.01
C LYS A 465 11.36 1.08 -27.06
N ARG A 466 10.56 0.52 -26.14
CA ARG A 466 9.11 0.74 -26.07
C ARG A 466 8.71 1.20 -24.68
N HIS A 467 7.80 2.17 -24.62
CA HIS A 467 7.31 2.73 -23.37
C HIS A 467 6.54 1.69 -22.52
N GLU A 468 5.86 0.73 -23.16
CA GLU A 468 5.19 -0.37 -22.48
C GLU A 468 6.17 -1.29 -21.74
N GLU A 469 7.37 -1.51 -22.31
CA GLU A 469 8.42 -2.29 -21.65
C GLU A 469 8.96 -1.54 -20.44
N PHE A 470 9.19 -0.23 -20.57
CA PHE A 470 9.61 0.63 -19.47
C PHE A 470 8.58 0.63 -18.34
N SER A 471 7.30 0.81 -18.65
CA SER A 471 6.20 0.79 -17.68
C SER A 471 6.15 -0.55 -16.92
N VAL A 472 6.17 -1.67 -17.65
CA VAL A 472 6.14 -3.01 -17.06
C VAL A 472 7.40 -3.31 -16.24
N ARG A 473 8.58 -2.90 -16.73
CA ARG A 473 9.85 -3.11 -16.01
C ARG A 473 9.92 -2.32 -14.69
N THR A 474 9.19 -1.21 -14.62
CA THR A 474 9.18 -0.31 -13.46
C THR A 474 8.10 -0.70 -12.45
N MET A 475 6.85 -0.84 -12.89
CA MET A 475 5.67 -1.05 -12.03
C MET A 475 5.09 -2.47 -12.09
N GLY A 476 5.48 -3.29 -13.08
CA GLY A 476 4.85 -4.58 -13.38
C GLY A 476 3.59 -4.48 -14.24
N THR A 477 3.11 -3.27 -14.56
CA THR A 477 1.89 -3.02 -15.33
C THR A 477 2.09 -1.89 -16.34
N LEU A 478 1.13 -1.72 -17.25
CA LEU A 478 1.11 -0.62 -18.23
C LEU A 478 0.56 0.68 -17.60
N GLY A 479 0.88 1.83 -18.20
CA GLY A 479 0.27 3.12 -17.87
C GLY A 479 1.11 4.05 -16.98
N LEU A 480 2.40 3.75 -16.77
CA LEU A 480 3.32 4.67 -16.09
C LEU A 480 3.58 5.91 -16.95
N GLY A 481 3.21 7.10 -16.48
CA GLY A 481 3.45 8.36 -17.21
C GLY A 481 4.87 8.96 -17.11
N ALA A 482 5.79 8.31 -16.38
CA ALA A 482 7.17 8.75 -16.27
C ALA A 482 7.98 8.43 -17.54
N LEU A 483 9.14 9.06 -17.71
CA LEU A 483 10.06 8.80 -18.84
C LEU A 483 11.40 8.18 -18.38
N GLY A 484 11.70 8.32 -17.09
CA GLY A 484 12.83 7.74 -16.40
C GLY A 484 12.46 7.50 -14.94
N VAL A 485 13.05 6.48 -14.32
CA VAL A 485 12.98 6.24 -12.88
C VAL A 485 14.32 5.72 -12.36
N CYS A 486 14.84 6.38 -11.34
CA CYS A 486 16.03 5.97 -10.60
C CYS A 486 15.69 5.21 -9.32
N PHE A 487 16.38 4.08 -9.12
CA PHE A 487 16.29 3.22 -7.94
C PHE A 487 17.58 3.24 -7.09
N GLY A 488 18.43 4.25 -7.25
CA GLY A 488 19.74 4.34 -6.61
C GLY A 488 20.85 3.95 -7.59
N PRO A 489 21.37 2.71 -7.61
CA PRO A 489 22.43 2.31 -8.53
C PRO A 489 21.91 1.95 -9.95
N THR A 490 20.60 2.00 -10.17
CA THR A 490 19.96 1.54 -11.40
C THR A 490 18.93 2.54 -11.88
N VAL A 491 18.89 2.77 -13.19
CA VAL A 491 17.93 3.63 -13.87
C VAL A 491 17.24 2.84 -14.96
N PHE A 492 15.92 2.97 -15.03
CA PHE A 492 15.12 2.57 -16.18
C PHE A 492 14.68 3.83 -16.91
N MET A 493 14.74 3.85 -18.23
CA MET A 493 14.25 5.00 -19.00
C MET A 493 13.79 4.61 -20.40
N ASP A 494 12.95 5.46 -20.97
CA ASP A 494 12.57 5.38 -22.37
C ASP A 494 13.77 5.69 -23.28
N SER A 495 13.94 4.87 -24.31
CA SER A 495 14.79 5.15 -25.47
C SER A 495 14.27 6.38 -26.23
N PRO A 496 15.15 7.16 -26.91
CA PRO A 496 14.70 8.25 -27.77
C PRO A 496 13.63 7.84 -28.79
N SER A 497 13.63 6.57 -29.25
CA SER A 497 12.64 6.05 -30.21
C SER A 497 11.35 5.52 -29.57
N ALA A 498 11.30 5.37 -28.25
CA ALA A 498 10.09 4.96 -27.53
C ALA A 498 9.02 6.07 -27.55
N GLN A 499 9.44 7.30 -27.82
CA GLN A 499 8.58 8.49 -27.87
C GLN A 499 8.53 9.08 -29.28
N ARG A 500 7.51 9.91 -29.52
CA ARG A 500 7.38 10.58 -30.83
C ARG A 500 8.53 11.59 -31.02
N PRO A 501 9.17 11.66 -32.20
CA PRO A 501 10.21 12.64 -32.46
C PRO A 501 9.78 14.07 -32.12
N GLY A 502 10.61 14.79 -31.37
CA GLY A 502 10.34 16.16 -30.93
C GLY A 502 9.49 16.29 -29.66
N THR A 503 9.00 15.17 -29.09
CA THR A 503 8.20 15.20 -27.83
C THR A 503 9.00 14.83 -26.59
N TYR A 504 10.23 14.35 -26.75
CA TYR A 504 11.04 13.79 -25.66
C TYR A 504 12.50 14.26 -25.73
N ASN A 505 12.95 14.89 -24.65
CA ASN A 505 14.35 15.22 -24.42
C ASN A 505 15.03 14.12 -23.59
N TRP A 506 15.50 13.07 -24.26
CA TRP A 506 16.17 11.95 -23.60
C TRP A 506 17.45 12.38 -22.87
N ALA A 507 18.15 13.41 -23.34
CA ALA A 507 19.41 13.86 -22.74
C ALA A 507 19.15 14.57 -21.40
N GLY A 508 18.13 15.43 -21.35
CA GLY A 508 17.67 16.05 -20.11
C GLY A 508 17.20 15.00 -19.11
N THR A 509 16.37 14.05 -19.57
CA THR A 509 15.86 12.95 -18.72
C THR A 509 17.01 12.09 -18.18
N ALA A 510 17.96 11.68 -19.02
CA ALA A 510 19.11 10.91 -18.55
C ALA A 510 19.98 11.69 -17.54
N HIS A 511 20.17 12.99 -17.74
CA HIS A 511 20.92 13.85 -16.82
C HIS A 511 20.19 14.00 -15.47
N HIS A 512 18.87 14.15 -15.50
CA HIS A 512 17.99 14.14 -14.33
C HIS A 512 18.12 12.84 -13.53
N GLU A 513 18.07 11.68 -14.21
CA GLU A 513 18.19 10.40 -13.52
C GLU A 513 19.57 10.19 -12.90
N ILE A 514 20.66 10.69 -13.52
CA ILE A 514 21.98 10.66 -12.90
C ILE A 514 22.02 11.53 -11.64
N ALA A 515 21.39 12.70 -11.63
CA ALA A 515 21.29 13.52 -10.42
C ALA A 515 20.61 12.76 -9.27
N HIS A 516 19.57 11.97 -9.57
CA HIS A 516 18.98 11.05 -8.59
C HIS A 516 19.98 10.01 -8.07
N ILE A 517 20.77 9.37 -8.93
CA ILE A 517 21.80 8.41 -8.49
C ILE A 517 22.71 9.06 -7.44
N PHE A 518 23.26 10.24 -7.72
CA PHE A 518 24.20 10.90 -6.83
C PHE A 518 23.53 11.35 -5.52
N THR A 519 22.35 11.96 -5.60
CA THR A 519 21.66 12.48 -4.41
C THR A 519 21.12 11.37 -3.52
N LEU A 520 20.57 10.29 -4.10
CA LEU A 520 20.10 9.13 -3.34
C LEU A 520 21.26 8.38 -2.70
N LEU A 521 22.34 8.09 -3.43
CA LEU A 521 23.45 7.32 -2.88
C LEU A 521 24.28 8.11 -1.87
N ALA A 522 24.51 9.40 -2.08
CA ALA A 522 25.21 10.26 -1.12
C ALA A 522 24.46 10.39 0.21
N SER A 523 23.12 10.40 0.15
CA SER A 523 22.24 10.46 1.32
C SER A 523 21.77 9.09 1.82
N ARG A 524 22.27 7.99 1.26
CA ARG A 524 21.81 6.62 1.60
C ARG A 524 20.28 6.46 1.55
N GLY A 525 19.64 7.08 0.56
CA GLY A 525 18.19 7.06 0.34
C GLY A 525 17.37 7.90 1.32
N ARG A 526 18.00 8.73 2.17
CA ARG A 526 17.32 9.50 3.24
C ARG A 526 17.03 10.95 2.88
N VAL A 527 17.50 11.41 1.72
CA VAL A 527 17.14 12.73 1.20
C VAL A 527 15.61 12.82 0.96
N PRO A 528 14.94 13.91 1.39
CA PRO A 528 13.51 14.09 1.15
C PRO A 528 13.23 14.19 -0.36
N ARG A 529 12.01 13.83 -0.77
CA ARG A 529 11.66 13.76 -2.19
C ARG A 529 11.82 15.11 -2.87
N TRP A 530 11.34 16.19 -2.25
CA TRP A 530 11.43 17.53 -2.83
C TRP A 530 12.86 17.95 -3.16
N LEU A 531 13.84 17.55 -2.34
CA LEU A 531 15.23 17.95 -2.53
C LEU A 531 15.88 17.14 -3.64
N THR A 532 15.63 15.83 -3.72
CA THR A 532 16.18 15.03 -4.82
C THR A 532 15.55 15.40 -6.17
N GLU A 533 14.23 15.59 -6.24
CA GLU A 533 13.53 16.01 -7.47
C GLU A 533 13.90 17.45 -7.89
N GLY A 534 14.08 18.33 -6.89
CA GLY A 534 14.50 19.71 -7.07
C GLY A 534 15.94 19.82 -7.57
N LEU A 535 16.87 19.05 -6.99
CA LEU A 535 18.25 18.98 -7.47
C LEU A 535 18.31 18.39 -8.88
N SER A 536 17.58 17.30 -9.15
CA SER A 536 17.54 16.72 -10.49
C SER A 536 17.02 17.70 -11.54
N SER A 537 15.96 18.45 -11.23
CA SER A 537 15.45 19.52 -12.11
C SER A 537 16.43 20.68 -12.24
N TRP A 538 17.12 21.06 -11.16
CA TRP A 538 18.09 22.15 -11.19
C TRP A 538 19.31 21.81 -12.05
N GLU A 539 19.75 20.56 -12.03
CA GLU A 539 20.88 20.10 -12.85
C GLU A 539 20.52 20.11 -14.35
N GLU A 540 19.27 19.85 -14.72
CA GLU A 540 18.81 20.04 -16.09
C GLU A 540 19.00 21.49 -16.55
N VAL A 541 18.51 22.45 -15.76
CA VAL A 541 18.61 23.89 -16.06
C VAL A 541 20.05 24.37 -16.06
N ARG A 542 20.86 23.90 -15.10
CA ARG A 542 22.29 24.20 -15.03
C ARG A 542 23.02 23.74 -16.29
N ARG A 543 22.62 22.59 -16.84
CA ARG A 543 23.19 22.06 -18.08
C ARG A 543 22.75 22.85 -19.30
N SER A 544 21.46 23.17 -19.38
CA SER A 544 20.89 23.99 -20.45
C SER A 544 19.64 24.69 -19.94
N GLU A 545 19.61 26.02 -20.00
CA GLU A 545 18.45 26.82 -19.58
C GLU A 545 17.17 26.39 -20.31
N SER A 546 17.29 25.95 -21.58
CA SER A 546 16.18 25.44 -22.38
C SER A 546 15.58 24.10 -21.92
N TRP A 547 16.17 23.44 -20.92
CA TRP A 547 15.61 22.22 -20.31
C TRP A 547 14.74 22.53 -19.10
N GLY A 548 14.73 23.79 -18.64
CA GLY A 548 13.86 24.25 -17.57
C GLY A 548 12.40 24.30 -17.94
N ARG A 549 11.56 24.55 -16.93
CA ARG A 549 10.11 24.68 -17.10
C ARG A 549 9.71 26.15 -16.98
N ASP A 550 9.00 26.68 -17.97
CA ASP A 550 8.52 28.07 -17.98
C ASP A 550 7.25 28.22 -17.10
N MET A 551 7.43 28.32 -15.78
CA MET A 551 6.34 28.35 -14.79
C MET A 551 6.31 29.62 -13.91
N GLU A 552 6.94 30.71 -14.34
CA GLU A 552 7.01 31.98 -13.61
C GLU A 552 5.62 32.54 -13.26
N SER A 553 4.64 32.40 -14.16
CA SER A 553 3.27 32.84 -13.90
C SER A 553 2.61 32.05 -12.76
N LEU A 554 2.79 30.72 -12.73
CA LEU A 554 2.26 29.88 -11.65
C LEU A 554 2.97 30.14 -10.33
N LEU A 555 4.26 30.49 -10.38
CA LEU A 555 5.03 30.88 -9.20
C LEU A 555 4.57 32.22 -8.63
N ASP A 556 4.27 33.20 -9.48
CA ASP A 556 3.69 34.49 -9.09
C ASP A 556 2.33 34.31 -8.44
N ASP A 557 1.45 33.51 -9.05
CA ASP A 557 0.15 33.16 -8.47
C ASP A 557 0.29 32.44 -7.13
N ALA A 558 1.21 31.48 -7.02
CA ALA A 558 1.43 30.74 -5.79
C ALA A 558 1.99 31.61 -4.65
N LEU A 559 2.87 32.56 -4.97
CA LEU A 559 3.39 33.54 -4.01
C LEU A 559 2.25 34.43 -3.46
N HIS A 560 1.43 35.02 -4.34
CA HIS A 560 0.39 35.97 -3.94
C HIS A 560 -0.82 35.31 -3.26
N ASN A 561 -1.05 34.00 -3.49
CA ASN A 561 -2.15 33.25 -2.89
C ASN A 561 -1.74 32.39 -1.69
N ASP A 562 -0.51 32.54 -1.17
CA ASP A 562 0.00 31.74 -0.04
C ASP A 562 -0.02 30.23 -0.31
N LYS A 563 0.36 29.85 -1.54
CA LYS A 563 0.34 28.46 -2.05
C LYS A 563 1.70 27.88 -2.38
N LEU A 564 2.80 28.54 -2.02
CA LEU A 564 4.12 27.91 -2.02
C LEU A 564 4.15 26.78 -0.98
N PHE A 565 4.78 25.66 -1.32
CA PHE A 565 4.98 24.58 -0.36
C PHE A 565 6.00 25.01 0.70
N GLY A 566 5.65 24.87 1.98
CA GLY A 566 6.60 25.01 3.08
C GLY A 566 7.55 23.82 3.14
N VAL A 567 8.77 24.02 3.62
CA VAL A 567 9.83 23.01 3.58
C VAL A 567 9.49 21.72 4.35
N ARG A 568 8.67 21.80 5.40
CA ARG A 568 8.23 20.63 6.18
C ARG A 568 7.17 19.80 5.45
N GLU A 569 6.21 20.43 4.77
CA GLU A 569 5.14 19.71 4.06
C GLU A 569 5.43 19.50 2.56
N PHE A 570 6.63 19.85 2.08
CA PHE A 570 6.91 19.92 0.64
C PHE A 570 6.76 18.56 -0.07
N ASP A 571 7.11 17.45 0.58
CA ASP A 571 6.95 16.11 -0.02
C ASP A 571 5.48 15.77 -0.33
N ALA A 572 4.51 16.41 0.35
CA ALA A 572 3.10 16.26 0.02
C ALA A 572 2.77 16.77 -1.40
N GLY A 573 3.49 17.78 -1.90
CA GLY A 573 3.28 18.34 -3.24
C GLY A 573 3.37 17.31 -4.36
N PHE A 574 4.24 16.31 -4.20
CA PHE A 574 4.46 15.22 -5.17
C PHE A 574 3.38 14.13 -5.15
N ARG A 575 2.35 14.30 -4.33
CA ARG A 575 1.20 13.41 -4.21
C ARG A 575 -0.13 14.09 -4.53
N THR A 576 -0.05 15.36 -4.93
CA THR A 576 -1.21 16.16 -5.35
C THR A 576 -1.20 16.36 -6.86
N SER A 577 -2.27 16.92 -7.39
CA SER A 577 -2.32 17.41 -8.77
C SER A 577 -1.25 18.45 -9.10
N ARG A 578 -0.70 19.14 -8.08
CA ARG A 578 0.36 20.14 -8.22
C ARG A 578 1.76 19.53 -8.32
N ILE A 579 1.89 18.23 -8.62
CA ILE A 579 3.18 17.54 -8.75
C ILE A 579 4.15 18.26 -9.69
N ILE A 580 3.68 18.73 -10.86
CA ILE A 580 4.53 19.46 -11.82
C ILE A 580 5.02 20.80 -11.25
N PHE A 581 4.18 21.49 -10.47
CA PHE A 581 4.59 22.70 -9.78
C PHE A 581 5.56 22.38 -8.63
N ALA A 582 5.42 21.25 -7.95
CA ALA A 582 6.36 20.81 -6.91
C ALA A 582 7.78 20.58 -7.48
N TYR A 583 7.89 19.99 -8.69
CA TYR A 583 9.16 19.91 -9.42
C TYR A 583 9.78 21.30 -9.64
N TYR A 584 9.00 22.25 -10.16
CA TYR A 584 9.49 23.60 -10.46
C TYR A 584 9.85 24.39 -9.20
N GLN A 585 9.02 24.35 -8.16
CA GLN A 585 9.36 24.99 -6.89
C GLN A 585 10.63 24.36 -6.29
N GLY A 586 10.77 23.02 -6.37
CA GLY A 586 11.94 22.31 -5.88
C GLY A 586 13.22 22.76 -6.57
N GLU A 587 13.16 22.91 -7.90
CA GLU A 587 14.23 23.51 -8.71
C GLU A 587 14.59 24.92 -8.21
N GLN A 588 13.59 25.80 -8.02
CA GLN A 588 13.82 27.17 -7.54
C GLN A 588 14.45 27.20 -6.15
N VAL A 589 14.04 26.31 -5.25
CA VAL A 589 14.63 26.18 -3.92
C VAL A 589 16.08 25.74 -4.01
N CYS A 590 16.39 24.71 -4.79
CA CYS A 590 17.76 24.20 -4.93
C CYS A 590 18.70 25.22 -5.57
N ARG A 591 18.22 25.92 -6.60
CA ARG A 591 18.90 27.06 -7.22
C ARG A 591 19.20 28.15 -6.19
N TRP A 592 18.20 28.56 -5.41
CA TRP A 592 18.36 29.59 -4.39
C TRP A 592 19.37 29.19 -3.30
N ILE A 593 19.32 27.93 -2.84
CA ILE A 593 20.27 27.42 -1.86
C ILE A 593 21.69 27.52 -2.41
N GLU A 594 21.92 27.09 -3.64
CA GLU A 594 23.24 27.19 -4.24
C GLU A 594 23.69 28.63 -4.49
N GLU A 595 22.82 29.50 -5.00
CA GLU A 595 23.16 30.91 -5.24
C GLU A 595 23.53 31.67 -3.96
N THR A 596 22.97 31.24 -2.81
CA THR A 596 23.14 31.92 -1.52
C THR A 596 24.27 31.32 -0.68
N TRP A 597 24.35 29.98 -0.60
CA TRP A 597 25.31 29.27 0.27
C TRP A 597 26.32 28.41 -0.50
N GLY A 598 26.17 28.28 -1.82
CA GLY A 598 27.04 27.46 -2.67
C GLY A 598 26.71 25.97 -2.62
N ILE A 599 27.32 25.22 -3.54
CA ILE A 599 27.15 23.76 -3.67
C ILE A 599 27.58 22.98 -2.41
N GLU A 600 28.51 23.54 -1.61
CA GLU A 600 28.96 22.91 -0.36
C GLU A 600 27.83 22.77 0.67
N ALA A 601 26.89 23.71 0.70
CA ALA A 601 25.73 23.61 1.59
C ALA A 601 24.81 22.46 1.17
N ILE A 602 24.56 22.28 -0.12
CA ILE A 602 23.80 21.14 -0.65
C ILE A 602 24.50 19.82 -0.30
N ARG A 603 25.82 19.72 -0.49
CA ARG A 603 26.59 18.53 -0.09
C ARG A 603 26.45 18.26 1.40
N LYS A 604 26.52 19.31 2.24
CA LYS A 604 26.33 19.18 3.68
C LYS A 604 24.93 18.68 4.03
N MET A 605 23.90 19.18 3.35
CA MET A 605 22.53 18.69 3.53
C MET A 605 22.42 17.20 3.19
N LEU A 606 22.94 16.77 2.03
CA LEU A 606 22.93 15.35 1.63
C LEU A 606 23.68 14.45 2.63
N GLU A 607 24.82 14.91 3.14
CA GLU A 607 25.59 14.21 4.17
C GLU A 607 24.78 14.04 5.46
N LEU A 608 24.16 15.12 5.95
CA LEU A 608 23.38 15.11 7.19
C LEU A 608 22.11 14.25 7.05
N PHE A 609 21.44 14.29 5.90
CA PHE A 609 20.35 13.32 5.61
C PHE A 609 20.88 11.90 5.58
N GLY A 610 22.07 11.66 5.00
CA GLY A 610 22.73 10.34 5.05
C GLY A 610 23.08 9.85 6.45
N GLN A 611 23.16 10.76 7.42
CA GLN A 611 23.31 10.49 8.87
C GLN A 611 21.95 10.40 9.59
N ASP A 612 20.85 10.40 8.84
CA ASP A 612 19.47 10.31 9.32
C ASP A 612 18.99 11.50 10.16
N HIS A 613 19.55 12.69 9.92
CA HIS A 613 19.05 13.90 10.54
C HIS A 613 17.76 14.41 9.88
N GLN A 614 16.83 14.88 10.72
CA GLN A 614 15.56 15.49 10.30
C GLN A 614 15.79 16.88 9.69
N ILE A 615 14.83 17.32 8.85
CA ILE A 615 14.92 18.57 8.07
C ILE A 615 15.29 19.79 8.93
N ASP A 616 14.68 19.96 10.11
CA ASP A 616 14.96 21.05 11.03
C ASP A 616 16.44 21.14 11.42
N PHE A 617 17.04 20.00 11.76
CA PHE A 617 18.46 19.93 12.10
C PHE A 617 19.35 20.17 10.87
N VAL A 618 18.94 19.63 9.72
CA VAL A 618 19.69 19.80 8.47
C VAL A 618 19.73 21.26 8.05
N LEU A 619 18.61 21.99 8.11
CA LEU A 619 18.55 23.41 7.77
C LEU A 619 19.37 24.27 8.74
N ASP A 620 19.30 24.01 10.05
CA ASP A 620 20.14 24.71 11.04
C ASP A 620 21.62 24.51 10.76
N LYS A 621 22.06 23.26 10.56
CA LYS A 621 23.48 22.94 10.40
C LYS A 621 24.05 23.28 9.04
N ALA A 622 23.28 23.18 7.96
CA ALA A 622 23.77 23.47 6.62
C ALA A 622 23.60 24.93 6.22
N LEU A 623 22.52 25.58 6.66
CA LEU A 623 22.13 26.92 6.19
C LEU A 623 22.05 27.98 7.31
N GLY A 624 22.03 27.55 8.58
CA GLY A 624 21.84 28.44 9.73
C GLY A 624 20.41 28.96 9.85
N LEU A 625 19.42 28.20 9.37
CA LEU A 625 18.02 28.61 9.31
C LEU A 625 17.12 27.61 10.03
N THR A 626 16.17 28.12 10.82
CA THR A 626 14.97 27.37 11.22
C THR A 626 14.05 27.19 10.00
N PRO A 627 13.18 26.16 9.95
CA PRO A 627 12.23 25.97 8.85
C PRO A 627 11.39 27.21 8.53
N GLU A 628 10.91 27.94 9.54
CA GLU A 628 10.09 29.14 9.36
C GLU A 628 10.89 30.29 8.71
N ALA A 629 12.17 30.42 9.08
CA ALA A 629 13.08 31.40 8.51
C ALA A 629 13.49 31.01 7.08
N PHE A 630 13.63 29.71 6.81
CA PHE A 630 13.86 29.19 5.46
C PHE A 630 12.70 29.53 4.53
N ASP A 631 11.46 29.23 4.94
CA ASP A 631 10.26 29.51 4.14
C ASP A 631 10.08 31.02 3.89
N ALA A 632 10.31 31.85 4.92
CA ALA A 632 10.25 33.30 4.79
C ALA A 632 11.34 33.85 3.85
N ALA A 633 12.57 33.34 3.94
CA ALA A 633 13.67 33.75 3.08
C ALA A 633 13.47 33.29 1.63
N PHE A 634 12.95 32.09 1.41
CA PHE A 634 12.61 31.59 0.08
C PHE A 634 11.49 32.44 -0.57
N ARG A 635 10.45 32.78 0.19
CA ARG A 635 9.41 33.72 -0.27
C ARG A 635 9.99 35.06 -0.72
N ALA A 636 10.93 35.61 0.05
CA ALA A 636 11.60 36.86 -0.31
C ALA A 636 12.45 36.72 -1.58
N PHE A 637 13.15 35.58 -1.76
CA PHE A 637 13.85 35.25 -2.99
C PHE A 637 12.91 35.21 -4.20
N VAL A 638 11.78 34.50 -4.08
CA VAL A 638 10.77 34.41 -5.14
C VAL A 638 10.21 35.79 -5.49
N ALA A 639 9.84 36.59 -4.48
CA ALA A 639 9.32 37.95 -4.69
C ALA A 639 10.30 38.85 -5.45
N LYS A 640 11.60 38.75 -5.14
CA LYS A 640 12.68 39.47 -5.83
C LYS A 640 12.87 38.97 -7.26
N LYS A 641 12.85 37.66 -7.49
CA LYS A 641 12.96 37.05 -8.83
C LYS A 641 11.85 37.54 -9.78
N LEU A 642 10.64 37.71 -9.25
CA LEU A 642 9.46 38.11 -10.01
C LEU A 642 9.27 39.63 -10.11
N GLU A 643 10.10 40.44 -9.47
CA GLU A 643 10.06 41.91 -9.53
C GLU A 643 10.16 42.48 -10.97
N PRO A 644 11.03 41.94 -11.87
CA PRO A 644 11.15 42.45 -13.23
C PRO A 644 9.97 42.12 -14.16
N LEU A 645 9.11 41.17 -13.77
CA LEU A 645 8.01 40.71 -14.61
C LEU A 645 6.83 41.68 -14.52
N LYS A 646 6.27 42.04 -15.68
CA LYS A 646 5.06 42.89 -15.75
C LYS A 646 3.86 42.08 -15.27
N ARG A 647 3.46 42.31 -14.02
CA ARG A 647 2.34 41.62 -13.36
C ARG A 647 1.00 42.03 -13.97
N VAL A 648 0.22 41.07 -14.44
CA VAL A 648 -1.22 41.25 -14.69
C VAL A 648 -1.91 40.40 -13.63
N PRO A 649 -2.27 40.97 -12.48
CA PRO A 649 -2.74 40.16 -11.38
C PRO A 649 -4.11 39.57 -11.70
N ASN A 650 -4.19 38.23 -11.67
CA ASN A 650 -5.42 37.50 -11.87
C ASN A 650 -6.11 37.31 -10.51
N TRP A 651 -6.85 38.32 -10.07
CA TRP A 651 -7.62 38.31 -8.82
C TRP A 651 -8.92 37.47 -8.93
N ASP A 652 -8.98 36.56 -9.89
CA ASP A 652 -10.18 35.85 -10.33
C ASP A 652 -10.45 34.58 -9.49
N GLU A 653 -11.68 34.41 -9.04
CA GLU A 653 -12.14 33.18 -8.38
C GLU A 653 -12.02 31.95 -9.30
N ASP A 654 -12.01 32.12 -10.62
CA ASP A 654 -11.78 31.03 -11.58
C ASP A 654 -10.30 30.63 -11.69
N ALA A 655 -9.36 31.58 -11.53
CA ALA A 655 -7.93 31.25 -11.39
C ALA A 655 -7.66 30.48 -10.09
N ARG A 656 -8.37 30.82 -8.99
CA ARG A 656 -8.40 30.00 -7.77
C ARG A 656 -8.96 28.59 -7.99
N ARG A 657 -9.89 28.40 -8.92
CA ARG A 657 -10.41 27.07 -9.29
C ARG A 657 -9.41 26.27 -10.11
N GLY A 658 -8.64 26.91 -11.00
CA GLY A 658 -7.55 26.26 -11.76
C GLY A 658 -6.43 25.71 -10.88
N PHE A 659 -6.19 26.31 -9.71
CA PHE A 659 -5.25 25.83 -8.69
C PHE A 659 -5.78 24.71 -7.78
N ARG A 660 -7.07 24.34 -7.87
CA ARG A 660 -7.70 23.26 -7.09
C ARG A 660 -7.85 21.95 -7.85
N LEU A 661 -7.51 21.92 -9.14
CA LEU A 661 -7.41 20.70 -9.95
C LEU A 661 -5.97 20.19 -9.98
#